data_AF-A0A3C1WTI4-F1
#
_entry.id   AF-A0A3C1WTI4-F1
#
_cell.length_a   1.000
_cell.length_b   1.000
_cell.length_c   1.000
_cell.angle_alpha   90.00
_cell.angle_beta   90.00
_cell.angle_gamma   90.00
#
_symmetry.space_group_name_H-M   'P 1'
#
loop_
_entity.id
_entity.type
_entity.pdbx_description
1 polymer ?
#
loop_
_entity_poly.entity_id
_entity_poly.type
_entity_poly.pdbx_seq_one_letter_code
_entity_poly.pdbx_strand_id
1 'polypeptide(L)'
;MIEKKVLSISLLCPGRDKDELVRCLESVMNIRRRIPSEIIIVDTGCDVDMKAVISRYADKVVEYNWSNDFAEARNAGLKECTGEWFMFIDDDEWFEDTDAVVDFFCSGEYRKYGRAEYIIRNLFDQSGESYSDFWTMRLIKRVDGLLFHGKIHEYLLPQEGECARLSCLSYHSGYIFKDKSEMFKKSWRNIPLLLEMTEDEPDNLQWRVQLIQEYNNIQDYSSLEKLCLKSLEEIKDNDSLSRARAMFYEGTLLAELGTYQFEKAISHVRLFLSDKRNSEKCNAGLYYYAVRAYWKKKDLKKIYEYSLKYLNIYDRIRQTEDTDIDDITFICGNIFEKERVQYCISKIVYAGVYSGDVSVLHEYFDRFDLSSHNDNIISFCEGVTYAFSQYETDQRFITYADKMCREKYLCTCLIDEAKKIENDSPEKFLRLIEVYGRISCANDIYLLYMHMLFAYEHDRRALPDLYRLLFKYVDCFFDVDQKIWQIAEKAGLDLLTMFMEIPFIKWKKCVDSVFDKQPEDKQYTIKMISEVLKDNLDIRSEYFRLKSEEQFLLKARNGQAVVLLNQYTSDCVTFYLKIYNAELFTGDITVLPMECQFAMRYISIVTSESEMTPLKQIEMLKECGNMFSKYNTTIQEYISDHFA
;
A
#
# COMPACT_ATOMS: atom_id res chain seq x y z
N MET A 1 49.15 37.44 1.33
CA MET A 1 49.04 36.50 2.47
C MET A 1 48.07 35.42 2.03
N ILE A 2 48.47 34.16 2.01
CA ILE A 2 47.53 33.06 1.74
C ILE A 2 46.59 33.01 2.93
N GLU A 3 45.29 33.22 2.69
CA GLU A 3 44.26 33.13 3.72
C GLU A 3 44.27 31.71 4.29
N LYS A 4 44.58 31.58 5.59
CA LYS A 4 44.61 30.28 6.25
C LYS A 4 43.20 29.70 6.27
N LYS A 5 42.98 28.58 5.58
CA LYS A 5 41.71 27.88 5.57
C LYS A 5 41.41 27.31 6.95
N VAL A 6 40.18 27.50 7.44
CA VAL A 6 39.70 26.91 8.70
C VAL A 6 39.15 25.50 8.47
N LEU A 7 38.53 25.26 7.31
CA LEU A 7 37.87 24.00 6.97
C LEU A 7 38.26 23.53 5.56
N SER A 8 38.61 22.26 5.42
CA SER A 8 38.62 21.57 4.12
C SER A 8 37.41 20.65 4.03
N ILE A 9 36.61 20.81 2.98
CA ILE A 9 35.48 19.93 2.66
C ILE A 9 35.95 18.98 1.56
N SER A 10 35.81 17.69 1.76
CA SER A 10 36.21 16.67 0.79
C SER A 10 35.08 15.74 0.41
N LEU A 11 35.02 15.41 -0.88
CA LEU A 11 34.00 14.55 -1.46
C LEU A 11 34.64 13.53 -2.40
N LEU A 12 34.17 12.29 -2.35
CA LEU A 12 34.45 11.28 -3.37
C LEU A 12 33.45 11.44 -4.51
N CYS A 13 33.93 11.52 -5.75
CA CYS A 13 33.09 11.63 -6.93
C CYS A 13 33.29 10.42 -7.85
N PRO A 14 32.43 9.39 -7.75
CA PRO A 14 32.49 8.19 -8.58
C PRO A 14 31.91 8.36 -10.00
N GLY A 15 31.36 9.53 -10.35
CA GLY A 15 30.77 9.74 -11.66
C GLY A 15 29.35 9.16 -11.82
N ARG A 16 28.57 9.06 -10.73
CA ARG A 16 27.29 8.32 -10.72
C ARG A 16 26.11 9.13 -11.25
N ASP A 17 25.77 10.22 -10.56
CA ASP A 17 24.61 11.07 -10.88
C ASP A 17 24.99 12.54 -10.80
N LYS A 18 24.69 13.27 -11.88
CA LYS A 18 25.08 14.68 -12.03
C LYS A 18 24.21 15.63 -11.23
N ASP A 19 22.92 15.35 -11.14
CA ASP A 19 22.00 16.23 -10.45
C ASP A 19 22.15 16.07 -8.94
N GLU A 20 22.41 14.85 -8.45
CA GLU A 20 22.76 14.62 -7.04
C GLU A 20 24.07 15.32 -6.65
N LEU A 21 25.12 15.16 -7.45
CA LEU A 21 26.40 15.83 -7.23
C LEU A 21 26.26 17.36 -7.18
N VAL A 22 25.51 17.94 -8.13
CA VAL A 22 25.29 19.40 -8.15
C VAL A 22 24.52 19.84 -6.90
N ARG A 23 23.49 19.08 -6.49
CA ARG A 23 22.71 19.36 -5.27
C ARG A 23 23.60 19.31 -4.02
N CYS A 24 24.43 18.28 -3.90
CA CYS A 24 25.43 18.14 -2.84
C CYS A 24 26.35 19.36 -2.78
N LEU A 25 27.01 19.67 -3.89
CA LEU A 25 27.98 20.76 -3.98
C LEU A 25 27.34 22.13 -3.71
N GLU A 26 26.16 22.41 -4.26
CA GLU A 26 25.45 23.67 -3.98
C GLU A 26 25.08 23.81 -2.50
N SER A 27 24.71 22.72 -1.82
CA SER A 27 24.35 22.75 -0.40
C SER A 27 25.51 23.20 0.51
N VAL A 28 26.75 22.88 0.15
CA VAL A 28 27.95 23.28 0.90
C VAL A 28 28.54 24.62 0.46
N MET A 29 28.04 25.23 -0.62
CA MET A 29 28.55 26.52 -1.08
C MET A 29 28.26 27.66 -0.10
N ASN A 30 27.21 27.57 0.71
CA ASN A 30 26.95 28.57 1.77
C ASN A 30 28.08 28.58 2.81
N ILE A 31 28.59 27.40 3.19
CA ILE A 31 29.77 27.27 4.05
C ILE A 31 30.96 28.00 3.39
N ARG A 32 31.26 27.68 2.13
CA ARG A 32 32.38 28.29 1.39
C ARG A 32 32.30 29.81 1.26
N ARG A 33 31.09 30.36 1.16
CA ARG A 33 30.87 31.81 1.05
C ARG A 33 31.07 32.53 2.38
N ARG A 34 30.86 31.86 3.52
CA ARG A 34 30.81 32.49 4.85
C ARG A 34 32.02 32.19 5.73
N ILE A 35 32.71 31.09 5.51
CA ILE A 35 33.93 30.73 6.25
C ILE A 35 35.11 30.49 5.30
N PRO A 36 36.36 30.75 5.73
CA PRO A 36 37.54 30.45 4.91
C PRO A 36 37.70 28.94 4.72
N SER A 37 37.12 28.39 3.66
CA SER A 37 37.19 26.96 3.34
C SER A 37 37.70 26.67 1.93
N GLU A 38 37.99 25.41 1.69
CA GLU A 38 38.33 24.86 0.37
C GLU A 38 37.54 23.56 0.12
N ILE A 39 37.30 23.25 -1.14
CA ILE A 39 36.62 22.04 -1.60
C ILE A 39 37.61 21.16 -2.38
N ILE A 40 37.84 19.95 -1.88
CA ILE A 40 38.71 18.93 -2.47
C ILE A 40 37.85 17.79 -3.01
N ILE A 41 37.81 17.63 -4.33
CA ILE A 41 37.06 16.55 -4.97
C ILE A 41 38.03 15.45 -5.40
N VAL A 42 37.81 14.23 -4.92
CA VAL A 42 38.53 13.05 -5.37
C VAL A 42 37.74 12.40 -6.51
N ASP A 43 38.23 12.53 -7.73
CA ASP A 43 37.64 11.93 -8.92
C ASP A 43 38.11 10.48 -9.04
N THR A 44 37.17 9.54 -8.94
CA THR A 44 37.45 8.10 -9.05
C THR A 44 36.94 7.46 -10.35
N GLY A 45 36.53 8.26 -11.34
CA GLY A 45 36.00 7.72 -12.61
C GLY A 45 35.00 8.60 -13.36
N CYS A 46 35.02 9.91 -13.15
CA CYS A 46 34.10 10.86 -13.79
C CYS A 46 34.31 10.94 -15.31
N ASP A 47 33.20 11.06 -16.05
CA ASP A 47 33.23 11.38 -17.48
C ASP A 47 33.58 12.86 -17.74
N VAL A 48 33.68 13.23 -19.01
CA VAL A 48 34.07 14.59 -19.43
C VAL A 48 33.09 15.65 -18.92
N ASP A 49 31.80 15.36 -18.93
CA ASP A 49 30.76 16.30 -18.52
C ASP A 49 30.77 16.51 -17.01
N MET A 50 30.99 15.46 -16.24
CA MET A 50 31.11 15.52 -14.80
C MET A 50 32.41 16.21 -14.36
N LYS A 51 33.53 15.97 -15.07
CA LYS A 51 34.78 16.72 -14.87
C LYS A 51 34.59 18.22 -15.04
N ALA A 52 33.78 18.64 -16.02
CA ALA A 52 33.44 20.04 -16.21
C ALA A 52 32.60 20.62 -15.06
N VAL A 53 31.72 19.81 -14.45
CA VAL A 53 30.95 20.21 -13.26
C VAL A 53 31.86 20.38 -12.06
N ILE A 54 32.62 19.34 -11.67
CA ILE A 54 33.47 19.38 -10.47
C ILE A 54 34.49 20.51 -10.54
N SER A 55 35.03 20.82 -11.72
CA SER A 55 36.00 21.90 -11.91
C SER A 55 35.46 23.29 -11.60
N ARG A 56 34.13 23.47 -11.60
CA ARG A 56 33.48 24.74 -11.22
C ARG A 56 33.38 24.93 -9.71
N TYR A 57 33.38 23.84 -8.95
CA TYR A 57 33.19 23.85 -7.50
C TYR A 57 34.48 23.53 -6.73
N ALA A 58 35.38 22.70 -7.26
CA ALA A 58 36.59 22.31 -6.56
C ALA A 58 37.63 23.46 -6.53
N ASP A 59 38.30 23.61 -5.39
CA ASP A 59 39.59 24.30 -5.33
C ASP A 59 40.71 23.37 -5.84
N LYS A 60 40.55 22.06 -5.62
CA LYS A 60 41.46 21.03 -6.13
C LYS A 60 40.71 19.76 -6.49
N VAL A 61 41.04 19.20 -7.66
CA VAL A 61 40.59 17.87 -8.10
C VAL A 61 41.76 16.90 -7.96
N VAL A 62 41.55 15.80 -7.26
CA VAL A 62 42.51 14.72 -7.07
C VAL A 62 42.07 13.55 -7.93
N GLU A 63 42.79 13.28 -9.02
CA GLU A 63 42.54 12.09 -9.84
C GLU A 63 43.05 10.85 -9.09
N TYR A 64 42.16 9.90 -8.84
CA TYR A 64 42.47 8.67 -8.11
C TYR A 64 41.94 7.45 -8.88
N ASN A 65 42.82 6.48 -9.15
CA ASN A 65 42.41 5.24 -9.80
C ASN A 65 41.73 4.33 -8.77
N TRP A 66 40.45 4.01 -8.97
CA TRP A 66 39.67 3.16 -8.08
C TRP A 66 40.37 1.82 -7.77
N SER A 67 40.58 1.53 -6.49
CA SER A 67 41.32 0.35 -5.99
C SER A 67 40.45 -0.65 -5.22
N ASN A 68 39.12 -0.48 -5.20
CA ASN A 68 38.19 -1.18 -4.30
C ASN A 68 38.39 -0.86 -2.81
N ASP A 69 38.94 0.31 -2.51
CA ASP A 69 39.13 0.81 -1.15
C ASP A 69 38.68 2.26 -1.05
N PHE A 70 37.54 2.49 -0.38
CA PHE A 70 36.99 3.83 -0.15
C PHE A 70 37.90 4.66 0.77
N ALA A 71 38.52 4.05 1.79
CA ALA A 71 39.42 4.75 2.69
C ALA A 71 40.68 5.25 1.97
N GLU A 72 41.28 4.47 1.08
CA GLU A 72 42.43 4.92 0.29
C GLU A 72 42.08 6.13 -0.59
N ALA A 73 40.92 6.10 -1.26
CA ALA A 73 40.44 7.21 -2.07
C ALA A 73 40.23 8.47 -1.21
N ARG A 74 39.58 8.34 -0.04
CA ARG A 74 39.40 9.48 0.87
C ARG A 74 40.72 10.00 1.43
N ASN A 75 41.65 9.10 1.74
CA ASN A 75 42.99 9.44 2.20
C ASN A 75 43.78 10.21 1.13
N ALA A 76 43.56 9.96 -0.16
CA ALA A 76 44.14 10.77 -1.24
C ALA A 76 43.64 12.23 -1.19
N GLY A 77 42.34 12.43 -0.95
CA GLY A 77 41.76 13.77 -0.75
C GLY A 77 42.23 14.45 0.55
N LEU A 78 42.24 13.71 1.66
CA LEU A 78 42.65 14.20 2.98
C LEU A 78 44.11 14.72 2.99
N LYS A 79 45.01 14.07 2.24
CA LYS A 79 46.41 14.51 2.07
C LYS A 79 46.52 15.90 1.43
N GLU A 80 45.55 16.27 0.61
CA GLU A 80 45.55 17.53 -0.13
C GLU A 80 44.85 18.67 0.61
N CYS A 81 44.20 18.36 1.73
CA CYS A 81 43.55 19.35 2.57
C CYS A 81 44.59 20.24 3.29
N THR A 82 44.28 21.52 3.44
CA THR A 82 45.11 22.54 4.12
C THR A 82 44.41 23.20 5.32
N GLY A 83 43.10 22.97 5.49
CA GLY A 83 42.29 23.47 6.59
C GLY A 83 42.71 22.92 7.95
N GLU A 84 42.38 23.65 9.03
CA GLU A 84 42.55 23.17 10.41
C GLU A 84 41.57 22.02 10.73
N TRP A 85 40.36 22.10 10.16
CA TRP A 85 39.33 21.07 10.25
C TRP A 85 39.13 20.39 8.90
N PHE A 86 38.64 19.16 8.96
CA PHE A 86 38.27 18.35 7.83
C PHE A 86 36.80 17.96 7.95
N MET A 87 36.07 18.10 6.84
CA MET A 87 34.72 17.60 6.68
C MET A 87 34.68 16.70 5.45
N PHE A 88 34.02 15.55 5.57
CA PHE A 88 33.75 14.68 4.44
C PHE A 88 32.26 14.53 4.23
N ILE A 89 31.84 14.51 2.97
CA ILE A 89 30.44 14.40 2.54
C ILE A 89 30.37 13.49 1.33
N ASP A 90 29.29 12.72 1.21
CA ASP A 90 29.06 11.83 0.07
C ASP A 90 28.32 12.56 -1.07
N ASP A 91 28.51 12.10 -2.32
CA ASP A 91 27.97 12.79 -3.50
C ASP A 91 26.44 12.69 -3.65
N ASP A 92 25.84 11.80 -2.87
CA ASP A 92 24.40 11.60 -2.68
C ASP A 92 23.88 12.21 -1.36
N GLU A 93 24.65 13.09 -0.71
CA GLU A 93 24.27 13.84 0.50
C GLU A 93 24.08 15.34 0.23
N TRP A 94 23.12 16.00 0.89
CA TRP A 94 22.97 17.45 0.83
C TRP A 94 22.34 18.04 2.09
N PHE A 95 22.79 19.24 2.48
CA PHE A 95 22.22 19.96 3.62
C PHE A 95 20.88 20.62 3.31
N GLU A 96 19.96 20.57 4.29
CA GLU A 96 18.78 21.45 4.31
C GLU A 96 19.23 22.92 4.51
N ASP A 97 20.07 23.12 5.53
CA ASP A 97 20.79 24.35 5.80
C ASP A 97 22.16 24.03 6.43
N THR A 98 23.04 25.03 6.42
CA THR A 98 24.42 24.90 6.94
C THR A 98 24.72 25.93 8.03
N ASP A 99 23.69 26.58 8.59
CA ASP A 99 23.88 27.71 9.50
C ASP A 99 24.56 27.26 10.80
N ALA A 100 24.18 26.11 11.36
CA ALA A 100 24.83 25.57 12.55
C ALA A 100 26.33 25.27 12.33
N VAL A 101 26.71 24.77 11.16
CA VAL A 101 28.11 24.54 10.80
C VAL A 101 28.85 25.86 10.67
N VAL A 102 28.25 26.84 9.99
CA VAL A 102 28.86 28.17 9.83
C VAL A 102 29.04 28.87 11.18
N ASP A 103 28.01 28.86 12.03
CA ASP A 103 28.02 29.50 13.34
C ASP A 103 29.05 28.85 14.28
N PHE A 104 29.23 27.53 14.22
CA PHE A 104 30.28 26.81 14.95
C PHE A 104 31.69 27.35 14.66
N PHE A 105 31.99 27.65 13.40
CA PHE A 105 33.28 28.23 13.00
C PHE A 105 33.35 29.75 13.24
N CYS A 106 32.30 30.50 12.90
CA CYS A 106 32.25 31.96 13.02
C CYS A 106 32.28 32.44 14.48
N SER A 107 31.63 31.72 15.40
CA SER A 107 31.63 32.04 16.83
C SER A 107 32.97 31.74 17.52
N GLY A 108 33.82 30.92 16.89
CA GLY A 108 35.05 30.40 17.49
C GLY A 108 34.84 29.23 18.45
N GLU A 109 33.60 28.73 18.59
CA GLU A 109 33.26 27.59 19.45
C GLU A 109 34.04 26.33 19.09
N TYR A 110 34.31 26.12 17.79
CA TYR A 110 35.09 25.00 17.28
C TYR A 110 36.42 24.76 17.99
N ARG A 111 37.02 25.80 18.60
CA ARG A 111 38.30 25.70 19.32
C ARG A 111 38.22 24.86 20.60
N LYS A 112 37.02 24.63 21.14
CA LYS A 112 36.79 23.82 22.35
C LYS A 112 36.69 22.32 22.04
N TYR A 113 36.44 21.97 20.80
CA TYR A 113 36.12 20.61 20.37
C TYR A 113 37.21 20.03 19.49
N GLY A 114 37.24 18.70 19.39
CA GLY A 114 38.11 17.98 18.44
C GLY A 114 37.33 17.33 17.30
N ARG A 115 36.01 17.20 17.44
CA ARG A 115 35.11 16.65 16.42
C ARG A 115 33.71 17.26 16.54
N ALA A 116 32.92 17.10 15.49
CA ALA A 116 31.51 17.47 15.50
C ALA A 116 30.65 16.51 14.67
N GLU A 117 29.43 16.32 15.15
CA GLU A 117 28.38 15.50 14.55
C GLU A 117 27.20 16.36 14.10
N TYR A 118 26.51 15.91 13.06
CA TYR A 118 25.21 16.45 12.65
C TYR A 118 24.24 15.31 12.31
N ILE A 119 22.97 15.65 12.11
CA ILE A 119 21.94 14.67 11.80
C ILE A 119 21.97 14.36 10.30
N ILE A 120 22.10 13.08 9.94
CA ILE A 120 21.83 12.58 8.59
C ILE A 120 20.49 11.87 8.56
N ARG A 121 19.66 12.27 7.60
CA ARG A 121 18.41 11.62 7.21
C ARG A 121 18.64 10.70 6.02
N ASN A 122 18.69 9.41 6.27
CA ASN A 122 18.73 8.39 5.23
C ASN A 122 17.33 8.21 4.63
N LEU A 123 17.18 8.50 3.34
CA LEU A 123 15.91 8.37 2.64
C LEU A 123 15.76 6.96 2.02
N PHE A 124 14.58 6.37 2.18
CA PHE A 124 14.27 5.04 1.62
C PHE A 124 13.31 5.10 0.43
N ASP A 125 12.72 6.26 0.18
CA ASP A 125 11.84 6.51 -0.95
C ASP A 125 12.04 7.92 -1.51
N GLN A 126 11.46 8.16 -2.69
CA GLN A 126 11.54 9.45 -3.38
C GLN A 126 10.64 10.53 -2.77
N SER A 127 9.64 10.15 -1.98
CA SER A 127 8.71 11.10 -1.35
C SER A 127 9.32 11.78 -0.11
N GLY A 128 10.31 11.14 0.50
CA GLY A 128 10.89 11.57 1.76
C GLY A 128 10.03 11.24 2.98
N GLU A 129 8.98 10.42 2.83
CA GLU A 129 8.12 9.99 3.93
C GLU A 129 8.73 8.83 4.73
N SER A 130 9.45 7.93 4.06
CA SER A 130 10.23 6.87 4.72
C SER A 130 11.70 7.26 4.85
N TYR A 131 12.12 7.43 6.10
CA TYR A 131 13.49 7.80 6.43
C TYR A 131 13.89 7.37 7.84
N SER A 132 15.19 7.44 8.12
CA SER A 132 15.73 7.37 9.47
C SER A 132 16.84 8.40 9.69
N ASP A 133 16.84 8.99 10.89
CA ASP A 133 17.78 10.04 11.30
C ASP A 133 18.85 9.46 12.22
N PHE A 134 20.10 9.88 12.05
CA PHE A 134 21.25 9.45 12.88
C PHE A 134 22.23 10.59 13.11
N TRP A 135 22.84 10.67 14.30
CA TRP A 135 24.04 11.48 14.50
C TRP A 135 25.23 10.81 13.84
N THR A 136 25.96 11.54 13.02
CA THR A 136 27.16 11.03 12.39
C THR A 136 28.31 12.02 12.47
N MET A 137 29.51 11.50 12.77
CA MET A 137 30.71 12.30 12.89
C MET A 137 31.28 12.53 11.50
N ARG A 138 31.09 13.74 11.00
CA ARG A 138 31.48 14.16 9.65
C ARG A 138 32.46 15.33 9.66
N LEU A 139 32.69 15.96 10.82
CA LEU A 139 33.68 17.02 11.02
C LEU A 139 34.70 16.62 12.09
N ILE A 140 35.98 16.79 11.78
CA ILE A 140 37.05 16.48 12.72
C ILE A 140 38.20 17.49 12.60
N LYS A 141 38.81 17.82 13.73
CA LYS A 141 40.04 18.60 13.75
C LYS A 141 41.18 17.75 13.21
N ARG A 142 41.95 18.30 12.26
CA ARG A 142 43.08 17.59 11.69
C ARG A 142 44.24 17.55 12.69
N VAL A 143 44.77 16.35 12.88
CA VAL A 143 45.95 16.06 13.68
C VAL A 143 46.90 15.18 12.87
N ASP A 144 48.17 15.13 13.28
CA ASP A 144 49.16 14.31 12.60
C ASP A 144 48.76 12.82 12.66
N GLY A 145 48.82 12.14 11.52
CA GLY A 145 48.44 10.75 11.39
C GLY A 145 46.94 10.48 11.20
N LEU A 146 46.10 11.52 11.08
CA LEU A 146 44.67 11.36 10.77
C LEU A 146 44.47 10.66 9.41
N LEU A 147 43.82 9.50 9.42
CA LEU A 147 43.56 8.66 8.25
C LEU A 147 42.20 7.96 8.35
N PHE A 148 41.61 7.66 7.19
CA PHE A 148 40.49 6.74 7.06
C PHE A 148 40.98 5.29 7.12
N HIS A 149 40.21 4.44 7.78
CA HIS A 149 40.42 3.01 7.94
C HIS A 149 39.18 2.23 7.50
N GLY A 150 39.38 1.05 6.93
CA GLY A 150 38.33 0.18 6.40
C GLY A 150 38.07 0.42 4.91
N LYS A 151 38.11 -0.65 4.11
CA LYS A 151 37.86 -0.58 2.65
C LYS A 151 36.48 -0.05 2.29
N ILE A 152 35.50 -0.23 3.18
CA ILE A 152 34.12 0.27 3.09
C ILE A 152 33.58 0.46 4.51
N HIS A 153 32.59 1.35 4.70
CA HIS A 153 32.11 1.78 6.02
C HIS A 153 33.27 2.37 6.83
N GLU A 154 34.08 3.16 6.14
CA GLU A 154 35.32 3.73 6.61
C GLU A 154 35.12 4.69 7.77
N TYR A 155 36.07 4.71 8.69
CA TYR A 155 36.07 5.59 9.85
C TYR A 155 37.43 6.30 10.01
N LEU A 156 37.43 7.50 10.59
CA LEU A 156 38.62 8.31 10.79
C LEU A 156 39.26 8.04 12.16
N LEU A 157 40.59 7.91 12.20
CA LEU A 157 41.41 7.89 13.41
C LEU A 157 42.70 8.69 13.24
N PRO A 158 43.28 9.28 14.31
CA PRO A 158 42.76 9.27 15.68
C PRO A 158 41.61 10.28 15.87
N GLN A 159 40.69 9.97 16.78
CA GLN A 159 39.63 10.88 17.19
C GLN A 159 39.97 11.46 18.57
N GLU A 160 40.28 12.75 18.62
CA GLU A 160 40.66 13.45 19.86
C GLU A 160 39.63 14.51 20.26
N GLY A 161 39.70 15.00 21.50
CA GLY A 161 38.88 16.09 22.02
C GLY A 161 37.41 15.73 22.32
N GLU A 162 36.62 16.73 22.70
CA GLU A 162 35.17 16.59 22.89
C GLU A 162 34.44 16.63 21.53
N CYS A 163 33.22 16.07 21.48
CA CYS A 163 32.34 16.10 20.32
C CYS A 163 31.26 17.18 20.48
N ALA A 164 31.16 18.09 19.52
CA ALA A 164 30.03 19.01 19.41
C ALA A 164 28.88 18.36 18.64
N ARG A 165 27.63 18.59 19.05
CA ARG A 165 26.44 18.22 18.27
C ARG A 165 25.87 19.47 17.61
N LEU A 166 25.94 19.53 16.28
CA LEU A 166 25.48 20.65 15.49
C LEU A 166 24.03 20.40 15.05
N SER A 167 23.13 21.32 15.39
CA SER A 167 21.71 21.24 15.03
C SER A 167 21.47 21.59 13.55
N CYS A 168 22.03 20.80 12.63
CA CYS A 168 21.75 20.87 11.20
C CYS A 168 21.39 19.47 10.66
N LEU A 169 20.65 19.48 9.55
CA LEU A 169 20.14 18.29 8.88
C LEU A 169 20.76 18.15 7.48
N SER A 170 21.29 16.97 7.18
CA SER A 170 21.66 16.56 5.84
C SER A 170 20.80 15.38 5.40
N TYR A 171 20.32 15.40 4.17
CA TYR A 171 19.64 14.27 3.55
C TYR A 171 20.65 13.38 2.83
N HIS A 172 20.36 12.09 2.73
CA HIS A 172 21.16 11.10 2.03
C HIS A 172 20.28 10.20 1.17
N SER A 173 20.46 10.24 -0.16
CA SER A 173 19.67 9.45 -1.13
C SER A 173 20.29 8.10 -1.49
N GLY A 174 21.46 7.73 -0.96
CA GLY A 174 22.18 6.49 -1.29
C GLY A 174 21.48 5.18 -0.88
N TYR A 175 20.29 5.26 -0.29
CA TYR A 175 19.41 4.13 0.07
C TYR A 175 18.08 4.13 -0.70
N ILE A 176 17.88 5.03 -1.65
CA ILE A 176 16.74 5.02 -2.57
C ILE A 176 17.09 4.07 -3.72
N PHE A 177 16.48 2.88 -3.72
CA PHE A 177 16.68 1.89 -4.79
C PHE A 177 15.50 1.91 -5.77
N LYS A 178 15.77 1.84 -7.08
CA LYS A 178 14.72 1.72 -8.10
C LYS A 178 13.97 0.39 -7.97
N ASP A 179 14.72 -0.67 -7.68
CA ASP A 179 14.21 -2.01 -7.44
C ASP A 179 15.20 -2.83 -6.60
N LYS A 180 14.79 -4.04 -6.20
CA LYS A 180 15.62 -4.95 -5.40
C LYS A 180 16.93 -5.35 -6.09
N SER A 181 17.01 -5.35 -7.42
CA SER A 181 18.22 -5.73 -8.15
C SER A 181 19.35 -4.72 -7.95
N GLU A 182 19.01 -3.44 -7.81
CA GLU A 182 19.99 -2.38 -7.51
C GLU A 182 20.56 -2.54 -6.10
N MET A 183 19.69 -2.78 -5.11
CA MET A 183 20.09 -3.10 -3.74
C MET A 183 21.00 -4.33 -3.68
N PHE A 184 20.67 -5.40 -4.44
CA PHE A 184 21.49 -6.60 -4.50
C PHE A 184 22.86 -6.36 -5.11
N LYS A 185 22.95 -5.56 -6.19
CA LYS A 185 24.24 -5.20 -6.80
C LYS A 185 25.15 -4.46 -5.82
N LYS A 186 24.59 -3.49 -5.07
CA LYS A 186 25.32 -2.77 -4.01
C LYS A 186 25.86 -3.76 -2.97
N SER A 187 25.00 -4.66 -2.49
CA SER A 187 25.35 -5.64 -1.46
C SER A 187 26.40 -6.66 -1.96
N TRP A 188 26.27 -7.18 -3.19
CA TRP A 188 27.23 -8.12 -3.77
C TRP A 188 28.61 -7.52 -4.02
N ARG A 189 28.69 -6.20 -4.25
CA ARG A 189 29.97 -5.48 -4.28
C ARG A 189 30.59 -5.35 -2.89
N ASN A 190 29.77 -5.10 -1.86
CA ASN A 190 30.22 -4.81 -0.50
C ASN A 190 30.66 -6.07 0.26
N ILE A 191 29.93 -7.18 0.12
CA ILE A 191 30.16 -8.42 0.89
C ILE A 191 31.60 -8.94 0.77
N PRO A 192 32.22 -9.07 -0.42
CA PRO A 192 33.60 -9.54 -0.53
C PRO A 192 34.61 -8.69 0.24
N LEU A 193 34.44 -7.36 0.21
CA LEU A 193 35.32 -6.42 0.92
C LEU A 193 35.18 -6.55 2.44
N LEU A 194 33.94 -6.69 2.92
CA LEU A 194 33.66 -6.89 4.34
C LEU A 194 34.16 -8.25 4.85
N LEU A 195 34.08 -9.30 4.03
CA LEU A 195 34.64 -10.61 4.36
C LEU A 195 36.16 -10.54 4.51
N GLU A 196 36.85 -9.91 3.56
CA GLU A 196 38.31 -9.70 3.64
C GLU A 196 38.69 -8.92 4.90
N MET A 197 38.00 -7.81 5.20
CA MET A 197 38.27 -7.04 6.43
C MET A 197 37.98 -7.82 7.72
N THR A 198 36.99 -8.73 7.70
CA THR A 198 36.71 -9.61 8.85
C THR A 198 37.79 -10.67 9.03
N GLU A 199 38.46 -11.09 7.96
CA GLU A 199 39.61 -12.00 8.02
C GLU A 199 40.88 -11.28 8.52
N ASP A 200 41.12 -10.05 8.05
CA ASP A 200 42.28 -9.24 8.43
C ASP A 200 42.18 -8.68 9.87
N GLU A 201 40.98 -8.28 10.30
CA GLU A 201 40.68 -7.73 11.62
C GLU A 201 39.59 -8.56 12.33
N PRO A 202 39.88 -9.80 12.77
CA PRO A 202 38.86 -10.71 13.30
C PRO A 202 38.20 -10.20 14.59
N ASP A 203 38.89 -9.39 15.39
CA ASP A 203 38.39 -8.81 16.63
C ASP A 203 37.53 -7.54 16.40
N ASN A 204 37.54 -6.98 15.19
CA ASN A 204 36.75 -5.80 14.85
C ASN A 204 35.31 -6.21 14.49
N LEU A 205 34.43 -6.18 15.49
CA LEU A 205 33.03 -6.58 15.34
C LEU A 205 32.22 -5.66 14.41
N GLN A 206 32.70 -4.45 14.11
CA GLN A 206 32.00 -3.51 13.23
C GLN A 206 31.82 -4.11 11.83
N TRP A 207 32.82 -4.80 11.30
CA TRP A 207 32.74 -5.45 9.97
C TRP A 207 31.66 -6.51 9.92
N ARG A 208 31.54 -7.30 10.99
CA ARG A 208 30.49 -8.33 11.12
C ARG A 208 29.12 -7.69 11.21
N VAL A 209 29.00 -6.61 11.97
CA VAL A 209 27.77 -5.85 12.11
C VAL A 209 27.31 -5.28 10.75
N GLN A 210 28.22 -4.80 9.91
CA GLN A 210 27.89 -4.38 8.53
C GLN A 210 27.50 -5.58 7.64
N LEU A 211 28.17 -6.73 7.76
CA LEU A 211 27.80 -7.96 7.04
C LEU A 211 26.37 -8.43 7.35
N ILE A 212 25.88 -8.25 8.58
CA ILE A 212 24.49 -8.56 8.94
C ILE A 212 23.52 -7.80 8.02
N GLN A 213 23.77 -6.51 7.79
CA GLN A 213 22.93 -5.68 6.92
C GLN A 213 23.00 -6.17 5.47
N GLU A 214 24.20 -6.45 4.96
CA GLU A 214 24.36 -6.90 3.57
C GLU A 214 23.72 -8.27 3.32
N TYR A 215 23.89 -9.24 4.24
CA TYR A 215 23.22 -10.53 4.13
C TYR A 215 21.70 -10.42 4.23
N ASN A 216 21.19 -9.53 5.08
CA ASN A 216 19.76 -9.26 5.15
C ASN A 216 19.23 -8.66 3.83
N ASN A 217 19.96 -7.70 3.24
CA ASN A 217 19.59 -7.08 1.98
C ASN A 217 19.43 -8.13 0.87
N ILE A 218 20.41 -9.02 0.70
CA ILE A 218 20.33 -10.11 -0.31
C ILE A 218 19.52 -11.33 0.14
N GLN A 219 18.96 -11.29 1.34
CA GLN A 219 18.19 -12.37 1.96
C GLN A 219 18.96 -13.71 2.05
N ASP A 220 20.29 -13.64 2.20
CA ASP A 220 21.11 -14.81 2.52
C ASP A 220 21.03 -15.10 4.02
N TYR A 221 19.87 -15.59 4.43
CA TYR A 221 19.58 -15.91 5.82
C TYR A 221 20.47 -17.02 6.37
N SER A 222 21.02 -17.90 5.52
CA SER A 222 21.93 -18.95 5.97
C SER A 222 23.26 -18.37 6.43
N SER A 223 23.87 -17.49 5.62
CA SER A 223 25.10 -16.81 5.99
C SER A 223 24.88 -15.85 7.17
N LEU A 224 23.74 -15.15 7.20
CA LEU A 224 23.35 -14.28 8.29
C LEU A 224 23.27 -15.01 9.64
N GLU A 225 22.56 -16.13 9.70
CA GLU A 225 22.41 -16.91 10.92
C GLU A 225 23.76 -17.44 11.40
N LYS A 226 24.55 -18.00 10.48
CA LYS A 226 25.87 -18.55 10.78
C LYS A 226 26.81 -17.50 11.35
N LEU A 227 26.85 -16.31 10.75
CA LEU A 227 27.66 -15.18 11.21
C LEU A 227 27.26 -14.76 12.62
N CYS A 228 25.96 -14.57 12.86
CA CYS A 228 25.45 -14.12 14.15
C CYS A 228 25.71 -15.14 15.27
N LEU A 229 25.41 -16.42 15.05
CA LEU A 229 25.64 -17.47 16.05
C LEU A 229 27.12 -17.66 16.37
N LYS A 230 27.99 -17.65 15.34
CA LYS A 230 29.45 -17.70 15.54
C LYS A 230 29.93 -16.51 16.37
N SER A 231 29.46 -15.31 16.04
CA SER A 231 29.87 -14.10 16.76
C SER A 231 29.39 -14.08 18.20
N LEU A 232 28.17 -14.56 18.48
CA LEU A 232 27.65 -14.71 19.84
C LEU A 232 28.48 -15.66 20.70
N GLU A 233 28.96 -16.76 20.13
CA GLU A 233 29.83 -17.70 20.83
C GLU A 233 31.20 -17.08 21.15
N GLU A 234 31.77 -16.31 20.23
CA GLU A 234 33.07 -15.65 20.43
C GLU A 234 33.02 -14.53 21.48
N ILE A 235 31.91 -13.79 21.57
CA ILE A 235 31.76 -12.68 22.53
C ILE A 235 31.09 -13.10 23.85
N LYS A 236 30.79 -14.39 24.05
CA LYS A 236 29.93 -14.86 25.14
C LYS A 236 30.39 -14.41 26.54
N ASP A 237 31.70 -14.39 26.75
CA ASP A 237 32.35 -14.08 28.03
C ASP A 237 32.71 -12.59 28.17
N ASN A 238 32.40 -11.76 27.17
CA ASN A 238 32.69 -10.33 27.18
C ASN A 238 31.43 -9.51 27.51
N ASP A 239 31.37 -9.03 28.75
CA ASP A 239 30.22 -8.26 29.26
C ASP A 239 30.14 -6.83 28.70
N SER A 240 31.24 -6.29 28.18
CA SER A 240 31.30 -4.90 27.70
C SER A 240 30.68 -4.69 26.32
N LEU A 241 30.33 -5.77 25.61
CA LEU A 241 29.86 -5.75 24.22
C LEU A 241 28.34 -5.88 24.05
N SER A 242 27.56 -5.33 24.97
CA SER A 242 26.08 -5.48 24.95
C SER A 242 25.40 -4.96 23.68
N ARG A 243 25.94 -3.92 23.03
CA ARG A 243 25.41 -3.40 21.77
C ARG A 243 25.57 -4.38 20.60
N ALA A 244 26.78 -4.91 20.42
CA ALA A 244 27.05 -5.92 19.38
C ALA A 244 26.23 -7.21 19.62
N ARG A 245 26.05 -7.60 20.88
CA ARG A 245 25.25 -8.77 21.25
C ARG A 245 23.79 -8.66 20.79
N ALA A 246 23.15 -7.50 21.01
CA ALA A 246 21.79 -7.26 20.57
C ALA A 246 21.63 -7.41 19.05
N MET A 247 22.59 -6.87 18.28
CA MET A 247 22.61 -6.98 16.82
C MET A 247 22.68 -8.43 16.33
N PHE A 248 23.52 -9.26 16.96
CA PHE A 248 23.61 -10.67 16.59
C PHE A 248 22.35 -11.45 16.99
N TYR A 249 21.72 -11.13 18.13
CA TYR A 249 20.44 -11.74 18.49
C TYR A 249 19.35 -11.45 17.45
N GLU A 250 19.19 -10.19 17.07
CA GLU A 250 18.19 -9.79 16.08
C GLU A 250 18.50 -10.38 14.70
N GLY A 251 19.77 -10.40 14.29
CA GLY A 251 20.20 -11.03 13.04
C GLY A 251 19.90 -12.54 12.99
N THR A 252 20.15 -13.27 14.09
CA THR A 252 19.76 -14.69 14.20
C THR A 252 18.25 -14.86 14.07
N LEU A 253 17.45 -14.10 14.84
CA LEU A 253 15.99 -14.23 14.81
C LEU A 253 15.39 -13.84 13.46
N LEU A 254 15.95 -12.82 12.81
CA LEU A 254 15.56 -12.40 11.47
C LEU A 254 15.77 -13.52 10.45
N ALA A 255 16.95 -14.16 10.48
CA ALA A 255 17.26 -15.29 9.61
C ALA A 255 16.34 -16.50 9.85
N GLU A 256 16.06 -16.83 11.10
CA GLU A 256 15.19 -17.95 11.46
C GLU A 256 13.74 -17.71 11.03
N LEU A 257 13.23 -16.49 11.20
CA LEU A 257 11.92 -16.11 10.69
C LEU A 257 11.88 -16.12 9.15
N GLY A 258 12.94 -15.62 8.50
CA GLY A 258 13.07 -15.60 7.04
C GLY A 258 13.15 -16.98 6.40
N THR A 259 13.64 -17.98 7.15
CA THR A 259 13.72 -19.38 6.76
C THR A 259 12.59 -20.25 7.35
N TYR A 260 11.55 -19.62 7.92
CA TYR A 260 10.36 -20.29 8.48
C TYR A 260 10.64 -21.25 9.65
N GLN A 261 11.77 -21.09 10.35
CA GLN A 261 12.18 -21.88 11.51
C GLN A 261 11.57 -21.33 12.82
N PHE A 262 10.25 -21.22 12.90
CA PHE A 262 9.57 -20.49 13.98
C PHE A 262 9.79 -21.06 15.39
N GLU A 263 9.87 -22.39 15.55
CA GLU A 263 10.14 -23.02 16.86
C GLU A 263 11.56 -22.75 17.35
N LYS A 264 12.50 -22.69 16.39
CA LYS A 264 13.89 -22.35 16.66
C LYS A 264 14.01 -20.89 17.09
N ALA A 265 13.36 -19.98 16.35
CA ALA A 265 13.24 -18.57 16.72
C ALA A 265 12.63 -18.38 18.12
N ILE A 266 11.56 -19.10 18.46
CA ILE A 266 10.96 -19.05 19.81
C ILE A 266 11.94 -19.54 20.89
N SER A 267 12.70 -20.59 20.60
CA SER A 267 13.70 -21.13 21.53
C SER A 267 14.84 -20.14 21.76
N HIS A 268 15.35 -19.51 20.69
CA HIS A 268 16.37 -18.46 20.78
C HIS A 268 15.85 -17.18 21.43
N VAL A 269 14.62 -16.73 21.16
CA VAL A 269 13.99 -15.62 21.88
C VAL A 269 14.04 -15.86 23.39
N ARG A 270 13.66 -17.05 23.86
CA ARG A 270 13.68 -17.39 25.28
C ARG A 270 15.10 -17.39 25.86
N LEU A 271 16.06 -17.93 25.10
CA LEU A 271 17.47 -17.94 25.48
C LEU A 271 18.01 -16.50 25.58
N PHE A 272 17.82 -15.69 24.56
CA PHE A 272 18.34 -14.32 24.48
C PHE A 272 17.68 -13.41 25.52
N LEU A 273 16.38 -13.56 25.78
CA LEU A 273 15.69 -12.83 26.87
C LEU A 273 16.17 -13.24 28.27
N SER A 274 16.81 -14.40 28.42
CA SER A 274 17.38 -14.81 29.71
C SER A 274 18.73 -14.16 30.01
N ASP A 275 19.34 -13.50 29.03
CA ASP A 275 20.58 -12.74 29.22
C ASP A 275 20.32 -11.46 30.01
N LYS A 276 20.82 -11.42 31.25
CA LYS A 276 20.66 -10.29 32.18
C LYS A 276 21.41 -9.03 31.76
N ARG A 277 22.26 -9.11 30.73
CA ARG A 277 23.06 -8.00 30.20
C ARG A 277 22.29 -7.16 29.18
N ASN A 278 21.08 -7.58 28.80
CA ASN A 278 20.25 -6.87 27.83
C ASN A 278 19.81 -5.51 28.37
N SER A 279 19.93 -4.48 27.53
CA SER A 279 19.26 -3.20 27.75
C SER A 279 17.75 -3.32 27.54
N GLU A 280 16.98 -2.32 27.97
CA GLU A 280 15.54 -2.25 27.69
C GLU A 280 15.26 -2.22 26.17
N LYS A 281 16.03 -1.44 25.39
CA LYS A 281 15.94 -1.41 23.92
C LYS A 281 16.17 -2.81 23.31
N CYS A 282 17.20 -3.53 23.76
CA CYS A 282 17.46 -4.90 23.29
C CYS A 282 16.29 -5.85 23.61
N ASN A 283 15.74 -5.78 24.83
CA ASN A 283 14.57 -6.58 25.19
C ASN A 283 13.34 -6.23 24.34
N ALA A 284 13.11 -4.96 24.01
CA ALA A 284 12.07 -4.57 23.06
C ALA A 284 12.30 -5.20 21.68
N GLY A 285 13.54 -5.20 21.19
CA GLY A 285 13.99 -5.97 20.02
C GLY A 285 13.50 -7.41 20.03
N LEU A 286 13.91 -8.12 21.08
CA LEU A 286 13.56 -9.53 21.27
C LEU A 286 12.05 -9.76 21.39
N TYR A 287 11.31 -8.87 22.06
CA TYR A 287 9.84 -8.95 22.14
C TYR A 287 9.19 -8.78 20.78
N TYR A 288 9.64 -7.86 19.95
CA TYR A 288 9.12 -7.68 18.59
C TYR A 288 9.29 -8.96 17.75
N TYR A 289 10.48 -9.56 17.75
CA TYR A 289 10.73 -10.83 17.05
C TYR A 289 9.92 -11.99 17.66
N ALA A 290 9.70 -11.99 18.97
CA ALA A 290 8.83 -12.95 19.64
C ALA A 290 7.39 -12.86 19.10
N VAL A 291 6.83 -11.64 19.00
CA VAL A 291 5.48 -11.41 18.45
C VAL A 291 5.39 -11.97 17.04
N ARG A 292 6.39 -11.71 16.17
CA ARG A 292 6.41 -12.25 14.80
C ARG A 292 6.43 -13.77 14.75
N ALA A 293 7.23 -14.41 15.61
CA ALA A 293 7.32 -15.86 15.68
C ALA A 293 6.00 -16.49 16.18
N TYR A 294 5.45 -15.96 17.28
CA TYR A 294 4.20 -16.44 17.85
C TYR A 294 2.98 -16.15 16.97
N TRP A 295 3.00 -15.07 16.18
CA TRP A 295 2.00 -14.77 15.15
C TRP A 295 1.90 -15.92 14.15
N LYS A 296 3.04 -16.43 13.67
CA LYS A 296 3.07 -17.58 12.74
C LYS A 296 2.60 -18.88 13.39
N LYS A 297 2.72 -19.00 14.72
CA LYS A 297 2.23 -20.14 15.50
C LYS A 297 0.79 -19.99 16.00
N LYS A 298 0.15 -18.84 15.76
CA LYS A 298 -1.20 -18.50 16.22
C LYS A 298 -1.37 -18.59 17.76
N ASP A 299 -0.31 -18.33 18.53
CA ASP A 299 -0.37 -18.31 20.00
C ASP A 299 -0.80 -16.92 20.49
N LEU A 300 -2.11 -16.70 20.56
CA LEU A 300 -2.70 -15.39 20.91
C LEU A 300 -2.22 -14.88 22.28
N LYS A 301 -2.07 -15.77 23.26
CA LYS A 301 -1.62 -15.39 24.59
C LYS A 301 -0.21 -14.80 24.55
N LYS A 302 0.71 -15.43 23.82
CA LYS A 302 2.07 -14.93 23.68
C LYS A 302 2.19 -13.71 22.79
N ILE A 303 1.40 -13.64 21.71
CA ILE A 303 1.31 -12.44 20.86
C ILE A 303 0.91 -11.23 21.71
N TYR A 304 -0.15 -11.36 22.51
CA TYR A 304 -0.61 -10.29 23.40
C TYR A 304 0.44 -9.91 24.45
N GLU A 305 0.97 -10.90 25.17
CA GLU A 305 1.98 -10.69 26.23
C GLU A 305 3.21 -9.93 25.73
N TYR A 306 3.81 -10.36 24.62
CA TYR A 306 5.04 -9.76 24.11
C TYR A 306 4.80 -8.41 23.42
N SER A 307 3.65 -8.23 22.77
CA SER A 307 3.32 -6.94 22.17
C SER A 307 3.13 -5.85 23.24
N LEU A 308 2.47 -6.18 24.36
CA LEU A 308 2.36 -5.27 25.51
C LEU A 308 3.72 -4.94 26.12
N LYS A 309 4.58 -5.94 26.32
CA LYS A 309 5.94 -5.73 26.83
C LYS A 309 6.75 -4.80 25.94
N TYR A 310 6.66 -4.96 24.61
CA TYR A 310 7.27 -4.07 23.64
C TYR A 310 6.74 -2.63 23.77
N LEU A 311 5.42 -2.43 23.75
CA LEU A 311 4.82 -1.09 23.82
C LEU A 311 5.06 -0.39 25.16
N ASN A 312 5.12 -1.12 26.27
CA ASN A 312 5.46 -0.55 27.57
C ASN A 312 6.88 0.02 27.62
N ILE A 313 7.83 -0.60 26.92
CA ILE A 313 9.19 -0.06 26.79
C ILE A 313 9.18 1.15 25.85
N TYR A 314 8.50 1.05 24.71
CA TYR A 314 8.34 2.17 23.77
C TYR A 314 7.76 3.42 24.45
N ASP A 315 6.66 3.28 25.19
CA ASP A 315 5.98 4.39 25.85
C ASP A 315 6.86 5.04 26.93
N ARG A 316 7.70 4.25 27.63
CA ARG A 316 8.62 4.75 28.65
C ARG A 316 9.80 5.51 28.05
N ILE A 317 10.42 4.97 26.99
CA ILE A 317 11.55 5.62 26.31
C ILE A 317 11.09 6.88 25.57
N ARG A 318 9.88 6.89 24.99
CA ARG A 318 9.31 8.08 24.36
C ARG A 318 9.13 9.25 25.34
N GLN A 319 8.90 8.98 26.63
CA GLN A 319 8.69 10.01 27.65
C GLN A 319 9.98 10.68 28.12
N THR A 320 11.16 10.10 27.90
CA THR A 320 12.42 10.62 28.44
C THR A 320 13.08 11.69 27.57
N GLU A 321 12.54 12.03 26.39
CA GLU A 321 13.14 12.87 25.32
C GLU A 321 14.54 12.41 24.84
N ASP A 322 15.15 11.49 25.55
CA ASP A 322 16.33 10.72 25.21
C ASP A 322 15.98 9.68 24.15
N THR A 323 15.59 10.17 22.97
CA THR A 323 15.55 9.38 21.75
C THR A 323 16.94 9.22 21.19
N ASP A 324 17.98 9.09 22.04
CA ASP A 324 19.40 9.04 21.70
C ASP A 324 19.51 8.42 20.31
N ILE A 325 19.71 9.32 19.32
CA ILE A 325 19.61 9.07 17.87
C ILE A 325 20.90 8.33 17.47
N ASP A 326 21.21 7.33 18.28
CA ASP A 326 22.52 6.77 18.53
C ASP A 326 22.30 5.26 18.52
N ASP A 327 22.23 4.72 17.31
CA ASP A 327 22.31 3.30 17.06
C ASP A 327 22.88 3.15 15.65
N ILE A 328 24.20 2.98 15.57
CA ILE A 328 25.06 2.96 14.36
C ILE A 328 24.62 1.90 13.31
N THR A 329 23.53 1.15 13.54
CA THR A 329 23.05 0.15 12.60
C THR A 329 21.53 -0.05 12.54
N PHE A 330 21.08 -0.23 11.29
CA PHE A 330 19.71 -0.36 10.78
C PHE A 330 18.79 -1.39 11.48
N ILE A 331 19.34 -2.41 12.16
CA ILE A 331 18.52 -3.49 12.74
C ILE A 331 18.02 -3.13 14.15
N CYS A 332 18.93 -2.76 15.06
CA CYS A 332 18.58 -2.35 16.43
C CYS A 332 18.13 -0.88 16.55
N GLY A 333 18.70 0.04 15.74
CA GLY A 333 18.40 1.48 15.87
C GLY A 333 16.97 1.87 15.50
N ASN A 334 16.32 1.00 14.75
CA ASN A 334 15.00 1.20 14.19
C ASN A 334 13.92 0.40 14.94
N ILE A 335 14.21 -0.05 16.17
CA ILE A 335 13.28 -0.93 16.89
C ILE A 335 11.95 -0.25 17.23
N PHE A 336 11.91 1.08 17.31
CA PHE A 336 10.71 1.88 17.55
C PHE A 336 10.22 2.65 16.32
N GLU A 337 10.65 2.25 15.12
CA GLU A 337 10.07 2.75 13.88
C GLU A 337 8.55 2.57 13.88
N LYS A 338 7.88 3.55 13.25
CA LYS A 338 6.42 3.62 13.17
C LYS A 338 5.81 2.28 12.74
N GLU A 339 6.37 1.62 11.73
CA GLU A 339 5.84 0.35 11.23
C GLU A 339 5.87 -0.79 12.26
N ARG A 340 6.96 -0.92 13.03
CA ARG A 340 7.08 -1.96 14.08
C ARG A 340 6.11 -1.69 15.24
N VAL A 341 5.95 -0.42 15.60
CA VAL A 341 4.97 0.01 16.61
C VAL A 341 3.55 -0.31 16.15
N GLN A 342 3.19 0.07 14.92
CA GLN A 342 1.87 -0.21 14.34
C GLN A 342 1.62 -1.72 14.19
N TYR A 343 2.65 -2.52 13.85
CA TYR A 343 2.58 -3.97 13.87
C TYR A 343 2.17 -4.49 15.25
N CYS A 344 2.88 -4.11 16.32
CA CYS A 344 2.55 -4.54 17.68
C CYS A 344 1.16 -4.06 18.14
N ILE A 345 0.74 -2.84 17.80
CA ILE A 345 -0.61 -2.34 18.10
C ILE A 345 -1.68 -3.21 17.42
N SER A 346 -1.52 -3.50 16.12
CA SER A 346 -2.47 -4.38 15.41
C SER A 346 -2.56 -5.76 16.06
N LYS A 347 -1.43 -6.29 16.55
CA LYS A 347 -1.36 -7.61 17.18
C LYS A 347 -1.98 -7.62 18.58
N ILE A 348 -1.89 -6.53 19.33
CA ILE A 348 -2.58 -6.37 20.61
C ILE A 348 -4.07 -6.37 20.41
N VAL A 349 -4.58 -5.54 19.49
CA VAL A 349 -6.01 -5.47 19.21
C VAL A 349 -6.52 -6.84 18.78
N TYR A 350 -5.89 -7.46 17.78
CA TYR A 350 -6.27 -8.79 17.32
C TYR A 350 -6.20 -9.85 18.43
N ALA A 351 -5.08 -9.99 19.12
CA ALA A 351 -4.92 -11.06 20.10
C ALA A 351 -5.79 -10.86 21.34
N GLY A 352 -5.93 -9.63 21.81
CA GLY A 352 -6.73 -9.32 23.01
C GLY A 352 -8.22 -9.51 22.77
N VAL A 353 -8.77 -9.02 21.64
CA VAL A 353 -10.20 -9.20 21.34
C VAL A 353 -10.53 -10.68 21.11
N TYR A 354 -9.67 -11.46 20.46
CA TYR A 354 -9.88 -12.90 20.33
C TYR A 354 -9.69 -13.68 21.65
N SER A 355 -9.05 -13.07 22.65
CA SER A 355 -8.83 -13.66 23.97
C SER A 355 -9.88 -13.26 25.01
N GLY A 356 -10.92 -12.51 24.63
CA GLY A 356 -12.00 -12.11 25.54
C GLY A 356 -11.87 -10.69 26.12
N ASP A 357 -10.86 -9.93 25.74
CA ASP A 357 -10.62 -8.57 26.25
C ASP A 357 -10.88 -7.53 25.17
N VAL A 358 -12.07 -6.92 25.19
CA VAL A 358 -12.44 -5.84 24.25
C VAL A 358 -11.83 -4.49 24.65
N SER A 359 -11.38 -4.33 25.90
CA SER A 359 -10.88 -3.04 26.39
C SER A 359 -9.64 -2.56 25.63
N VAL A 360 -8.83 -3.52 25.14
CA VAL A 360 -7.66 -3.28 24.30
C VAL A 360 -8.00 -2.56 22.99
N LEU A 361 -9.17 -2.83 22.40
CA LEU A 361 -9.59 -2.13 21.19
C LEU A 361 -9.76 -0.65 21.54
N HIS A 362 -10.42 -0.35 22.66
CA HIS A 362 -10.64 1.03 23.08
C HIS A 362 -9.35 1.75 23.47
N GLU A 363 -8.42 1.06 24.11
CA GLU A 363 -7.14 1.62 24.51
C GLU A 363 -6.25 1.96 23.31
N TYR A 364 -6.26 1.12 22.28
CA TYR A 364 -5.30 1.18 21.18
C TYR A 364 -5.85 1.71 19.86
N PHE A 365 -7.16 1.89 19.71
CA PHE A 365 -7.76 2.32 18.44
C PHE A 365 -7.19 3.65 17.93
N ASP A 366 -7.13 4.68 18.78
CA ASP A 366 -6.60 5.99 18.37
C ASP A 366 -5.06 6.05 18.33
N ARG A 367 -4.38 5.02 18.84
CA ARG A 367 -2.92 4.85 18.69
C ARG A 367 -2.54 4.22 17.34
N PHE A 368 -3.51 3.60 16.67
CA PHE A 368 -3.30 2.98 15.37
C PHE A 368 -3.41 4.01 14.24
N ASP A 369 -2.45 3.98 13.31
CA ASP A 369 -2.45 4.87 12.15
C ASP A 369 -3.35 4.33 11.04
N LEU A 370 -4.57 4.87 11.01
CA LEU A 370 -5.60 4.55 10.01
C LEU A 370 -5.27 5.05 8.59
N SER A 371 -4.21 5.86 8.41
CA SER A 371 -3.76 6.28 7.08
C SER A 371 -2.80 5.29 6.41
N SER A 372 -2.35 4.26 7.14
CA SER A 372 -1.39 3.28 6.64
C SER A 372 -2.02 2.24 5.69
N HIS A 373 -1.31 1.93 4.61
CA HIS A 373 -1.74 0.97 3.58
C HIS A 373 -0.81 -0.28 3.56
N ASN A 374 -0.54 -0.86 4.73
CA ASN A 374 0.36 -2.01 4.89
C ASN A 374 -0.35 -3.19 5.56
N ASP A 375 0.29 -4.36 5.61
CA ASP A 375 -0.29 -5.60 6.18
C ASP A 375 -0.81 -5.47 7.63
N ASN A 376 -0.34 -4.48 8.40
CA ASN A 376 -0.82 -4.26 9.77
C ASN A 376 -2.31 -3.93 9.80
N ILE A 377 -2.77 -3.16 8.80
CA ILE A 377 -4.15 -2.70 8.73
C ILE A 377 -5.13 -3.86 8.55
N ILE A 378 -4.73 -4.91 7.82
CA ILE A 378 -5.57 -6.08 7.58
C ILE A 378 -5.86 -6.76 8.91
N SER A 379 -4.81 -7.09 9.68
CA SER A 379 -5.00 -7.71 10.99
C SER A 379 -5.69 -6.81 12.02
N PHE A 380 -5.54 -5.49 11.89
CA PHE A 380 -6.28 -4.54 12.72
C PHE A 380 -7.78 -4.56 12.38
N CYS A 381 -8.14 -4.48 11.09
CA CYS A 381 -9.53 -4.60 10.60
C CYS A 381 -10.18 -5.94 10.97
N GLU A 382 -9.42 -7.05 10.90
CA GLU A 382 -9.87 -8.36 11.38
C GLU A 382 -10.21 -8.32 12.87
N GLY A 383 -9.33 -7.76 13.72
CA GLY A 383 -9.59 -7.61 15.15
C GLY A 383 -10.80 -6.71 15.46
N VAL A 384 -10.92 -5.57 14.76
CA VAL A 384 -12.03 -4.63 14.90
C VAL A 384 -13.37 -5.30 14.52
N THR A 385 -13.43 -5.95 13.35
CA THR A 385 -14.65 -6.62 12.88
C THR A 385 -15.00 -7.81 13.76
N TYR A 386 -14.01 -8.56 14.23
CA TYR A 386 -14.23 -9.62 15.22
C TYR A 386 -14.87 -9.05 16.49
N ALA A 387 -14.35 -7.93 17.01
CA ALA A 387 -14.92 -7.28 18.19
C ALA A 387 -16.39 -6.90 17.97
N PHE A 388 -16.71 -6.26 16.84
CA PHE A 388 -18.08 -5.90 16.48
C PHE A 388 -19.01 -7.12 16.39
N SER A 389 -18.49 -8.27 15.98
CA SER A 389 -19.27 -9.49 15.79
C SER A 389 -19.41 -10.37 17.05
N GLN A 390 -18.59 -10.18 18.08
CA GLN A 390 -18.56 -11.03 19.28
C GLN A 390 -19.11 -10.35 20.53
N TYR A 391 -18.86 -9.05 20.69
CA TYR A 391 -19.16 -8.33 21.93
C TYR A 391 -20.50 -7.62 21.85
N GLU A 392 -20.98 -7.12 22.99
CA GLU A 392 -22.15 -6.25 23.03
C GLU A 392 -21.83 -4.91 22.37
N THR A 393 -22.72 -4.45 21.49
CA THR A 393 -22.54 -3.21 20.75
C THR A 393 -22.56 -2.00 21.68
N ASP A 394 -21.49 -1.20 21.65
CA ASP A 394 -21.44 0.09 22.31
C ASP A 394 -21.30 1.26 21.31
N GLN A 395 -21.45 2.49 21.80
CA GLN A 395 -21.39 3.69 20.96
C GLN A 395 -20.01 3.92 20.32
N ARG A 396 -18.93 3.40 20.93
CA ARG A 396 -17.57 3.51 20.39
C ARG A 396 -17.41 2.62 19.17
N PHE A 397 -18.02 1.44 19.12
CA PHE A 397 -17.99 0.57 17.94
C PHE A 397 -18.54 1.29 16.70
N ILE A 398 -19.67 1.97 16.85
CA ILE A 398 -20.28 2.77 15.77
C ILE A 398 -19.34 3.91 15.35
N THR A 399 -18.71 4.57 16.33
CA THR A 399 -17.75 5.66 16.07
C THR A 399 -16.52 5.15 15.33
N TYR A 400 -16.00 3.97 15.69
CA TYR A 400 -14.85 3.35 15.07
C TYR A 400 -15.16 2.93 13.63
N ALA A 401 -16.30 2.24 13.43
CA ALA A 401 -16.78 1.85 12.11
C ALA A 401 -16.98 3.09 11.21
N ASP A 402 -17.62 4.16 11.72
CA ASP A 402 -17.82 5.39 10.94
C ASP A 402 -16.51 6.07 10.57
N LYS A 403 -15.52 6.12 11.47
CA LYS A 403 -14.20 6.69 11.18
C LYS A 403 -13.47 5.89 10.10
N MET A 404 -13.49 4.57 10.20
CA MET A 404 -12.78 3.68 9.26
C MET A 404 -13.47 3.62 7.90
N CYS A 405 -14.81 3.50 7.84
CA CYS A 405 -15.55 3.40 6.59
C CYS A 405 -15.55 4.69 5.73
N ARG A 406 -15.07 5.82 6.27
CA ARG A 406 -14.84 7.06 5.49
C ARG A 406 -13.60 6.96 4.60
N GLU A 407 -12.65 6.11 4.93
CA GLU A 407 -11.49 5.81 4.11
C GLU A 407 -11.80 4.57 3.26
N LYS A 408 -11.52 4.65 1.95
CA LYS A 408 -11.99 3.67 0.97
C LYS A 408 -11.31 2.31 1.13
N TYR A 409 -10.02 2.29 1.42
CA TYR A 409 -9.27 1.05 1.59
C TYR A 409 -9.67 0.34 2.89
N LEU A 410 -9.79 1.06 4.00
CA LEU A 410 -10.29 0.55 5.27
C LEU A 410 -11.72 0.02 5.17
N CYS A 411 -12.60 0.78 4.52
CA CYS A 411 -13.98 0.36 4.28
C CYS A 411 -14.01 -0.98 3.54
N THR A 412 -13.15 -1.15 2.54
CA THR A 412 -13.04 -2.41 1.78
C THR A 412 -12.61 -3.56 2.69
N CYS A 413 -11.55 -3.38 3.49
CA CYS A 413 -11.08 -4.41 4.43
C CYS A 413 -12.17 -4.81 5.45
N LEU A 414 -12.91 -3.86 6.01
CA LEU A 414 -13.99 -4.13 6.95
C LEU A 414 -15.16 -4.87 6.30
N ILE A 415 -15.54 -4.50 5.07
CA ILE A 415 -16.59 -5.17 4.30
C ILE A 415 -16.20 -6.60 3.98
N ASP A 416 -14.95 -6.85 3.57
CA ASP A 416 -14.48 -8.20 3.24
C ASP A 416 -14.53 -9.13 4.46
N GLU A 417 -14.19 -8.64 5.65
CA GLU A 417 -14.36 -9.40 6.90
C GLU A 417 -15.84 -9.60 7.27
N ALA A 418 -16.68 -8.57 7.10
CA ALA A 418 -18.11 -8.67 7.37
C ALA A 418 -18.80 -9.73 6.48
N LYS A 419 -18.43 -9.81 5.20
CA LYS A 419 -18.94 -10.83 4.26
C LYS A 419 -18.55 -12.25 4.66
N LYS A 420 -17.35 -12.46 5.20
CA LYS A 420 -16.96 -13.77 5.74
C LYS A 420 -17.89 -14.18 6.87
N ILE A 421 -18.15 -13.25 7.81
CA ILE A 421 -19.02 -13.49 8.97
C ILE A 421 -20.48 -13.70 8.55
N GLU A 422 -20.99 -12.97 7.55
CA GLU A 422 -22.34 -13.17 6.99
C GLU A 422 -22.56 -14.62 6.53
N ASN A 423 -21.55 -15.21 5.87
CA ASN A 423 -21.61 -16.57 5.36
C ASN A 423 -21.42 -17.63 6.47
N ASP A 424 -20.60 -17.32 7.48
CA ASP A 424 -20.22 -18.27 8.51
C ASP A 424 -21.22 -18.35 9.68
N SER A 425 -21.80 -17.22 10.10
CA SER A 425 -22.60 -17.16 11.34
C SER A 425 -23.66 -16.05 11.33
N PRO A 426 -24.94 -16.39 11.12
CA PRO A 426 -26.04 -15.42 11.13
C PRO A 426 -26.17 -14.63 12.44
N GLU A 427 -25.94 -15.27 13.59
CA GLU A 427 -26.02 -14.60 14.90
C GLU A 427 -24.97 -13.49 15.05
N LYS A 428 -23.73 -13.77 14.63
CA LYS A 428 -22.64 -12.79 14.66
C LYS A 428 -22.86 -11.67 13.66
N PHE A 429 -23.44 -12.00 12.51
CA PHE A 429 -23.80 -11.02 11.50
C PHE A 429 -24.86 -10.02 11.98
N LEU A 430 -25.82 -10.44 12.82
CA LEU A 430 -26.78 -9.51 13.45
C LEU A 430 -26.09 -8.41 14.27
N ARG A 431 -25.01 -8.75 15.00
CA ARG A 431 -24.24 -7.74 15.74
C ARG A 431 -23.50 -6.76 14.82
N LEU A 432 -23.01 -7.25 13.68
CA LEU A 432 -22.42 -6.37 12.67
C LEU A 432 -23.46 -5.41 12.08
N ILE A 433 -24.71 -5.86 11.89
CA ILE A 433 -25.82 -5.01 11.45
C ILE A 433 -26.11 -3.91 12.48
N GLU A 434 -26.07 -4.21 13.78
CA GLU A 434 -26.22 -3.20 14.85
C GLU A 434 -25.14 -2.11 14.79
N VAL A 435 -23.91 -2.45 14.40
CA VAL A 435 -22.81 -1.48 14.28
C VAL A 435 -22.89 -0.72 12.95
N TYR A 436 -22.78 -1.45 11.84
CA TYR A 436 -22.69 -0.86 10.50
C TYR A 436 -24.00 -0.25 10.04
N GLY A 437 -25.16 -0.66 10.55
CA GLY A 437 -26.43 -0.03 10.22
C GLY A 437 -26.63 1.36 10.83
N ARG A 438 -25.79 1.73 11.82
CA ARG A 438 -25.88 2.99 12.58
C ARG A 438 -24.78 4.00 12.24
N ILE A 439 -23.84 3.65 11.36
CA ILE A 439 -22.83 4.61 10.89
C ILE A 439 -23.49 5.65 9.98
N SER A 440 -22.83 6.78 9.78
CA SER A 440 -23.36 7.86 8.94
C SER A 440 -22.99 7.70 7.45
N CYS A 441 -21.94 6.94 7.16
CA CYS A 441 -21.44 6.73 5.80
C CYS A 441 -21.99 5.44 5.18
N ALA A 442 -22.74 5.57 4.08
CA ALA A 442 -23.26 4.45 3.28
C ALA A 442 -22.79 4.56 1.83
N ASN A 443 -21.50 4.85 1.64
CA ASN A 443 -20.90 5.09 0.32
C ASN A 443 -20.57 3.80 -0.46
N ASP A 444 -20.88 2.64 0.12
CA ASP A 444 -20.71 1.32 -0.49
C ASP A 444 -22.04 0.57 -0.49
N ILE A 445 -22.30 -0.22 -1.54
CA ILE A 445 -23.55 -0.98 -1.71
C ILE A 445 -23.75 -1.99 -0.57
N TYR A 446 -22.68 -2.61 -0.08
CA TYR A 446 -22.74 -3.56 1.02
C TYR A 446 -23.07 -2.86 2.35
N LEU A 447 -22.52 -1.67 2.60
CA LEU A 447 -22.93 -0.87 3.77
C LEU A 447 -24.38 -0.42 3.65
N LEU A 448 -24.83 0.01 2.46
CA LEU A 448 -26.23 0.35 2.24
C LEU A 448 -27.15 -0.86 2.50
N TYR A 449 -26.74 -2.06 2.11
CA TYR A 449 -27.44 -3.31 2.45
C TYR A 449 -27.51 -3.54 3.97
N MET A 450 -26.41 -3.32 4.71
CA MET A 450 -26.40 -3.40 6.18
C MET A 450 -27.32 -2.37 6.83
N HIS A 451 -27.37 -1.13 6.31
CA HIS A 451 -28.32 -0.11 6.75
C HIS A 451 -29.77 -0.53 6.48
N MET A 452 -30.06 -1.15 5.34
CA MET A 452 -31.39 -1.66 5.01
C MET A 452 -31.81 -2.79 5.96
N LEU A 453 -30.92 -3.72 6.27
CA LEU A 453 -31.18 -4.77 7.25
C LEU A 453 -31.46 -4.20 8.64
N PHE A 454 -30.66 -3.22 9.08
CA PHE A 454 -30.87 -2.54 10.36
C PHE A 454 -32.22 -1.80 10.40
N ALA A 455 -32.52 -1.02 9.35
CA ALA A 455 -33.79 -0.30 9.24
C ALA A 455 -34.99 -1.26 9.21
N TYR A 456 -34.88 -2.42 8.57
CA TYR A 456 -35.94 -3.41 8.52
C TYR A 456 -36.37 -3.90 9.91
N GLU A 457 -35.41 -4.05 10.84
CA GLU A 457 -35.67 -4.48 12.21
C GLU A 457 -36.06 -3.30 13.14
N HIS A 458 -35.41 -2.14 13.00
CA HIS A 458 -35.51 -1.06 14.01
C HIS A 458 -36.24 0.20 13.57
N ASP A 459 -36.21 0.57 12.29
CA ASP A 459 -36.90 1.77 11.78
C ASP A 459 -37.33 1.61 10.32
N ARG A 460 -38.38 0.80 10.11
CA ARG A 460 -38.89 0.48 8.76
C ARG A 460 -39.28 1.71 7.93
N ARG A 461 -39.53 2.85 8.59
CA ARG A 461 -39.86 4.13 7.94
C ARG A 461 -38.68 4.70 7.16
N ALA A 462 -37.45 4.33 7.49
CA ALA A 462 -36.25 4.76 6.78
C ALA A 462 -36.01 3.98 5.47
N LEU A 463 -36.61 2.79 5.30
CA LEU A 463 -36.39 1.93 4.13
C LEU A 463 -36.67 2.63 2.80
N PRO A 464 -37.81 3.33 2.58
CA PRO A 464 -38.05 4.03 1.32
C PRO A 464 -36.91 4.98 0.92
N ASP A 465 -36.36 5.72 1.88
CA ASP A 465 -35.28 6.67 1.59
C ASP A 465 -33.96 5.95 1.26
N LEU A 466 -33.67 4.82 1.92
CA LEU A 466 -32.51 3.98 1.60
C LEU A 466 -32.60 3.37 0.18
N TYR A 467 -33.78 2.92 -0.26
CA TYR A 467 -33.97 2.45 -1.64
C TYR A 467 -33.91 3.61 -2.65
N ARG A 468 -34.40 4.81 -2.31
CA ARG A 468 -34.19 5.99 -3.16
C ARG A 468 -32.71 6.33 -3.31
N LEU A 469 -31.92 6.21 -2.24
CA LEU A 469 -30.47 6.37 -2.31
C LEU A 469 -29.83 5.32 -3.23
N LEU A 470 -30.25 4.05 -3.11
CA LEU A 470 -29.84 2.97 -4.02
C LEU A 470 -30.11 3.35 -5.49
N PHE A 471 -31.35 3.73 -5.80
CA PHE A 471 -31.77 4.10 -7.15
C PHE A 471 -31.11 5.37 -7.67
N LYS A 472 -30.65 6.26 -6.79
CA LYS A 472 -29.96 7.48 -7.16
C LYS A 472 -28.48 7.24 -7.46
N TYR A 473 -27.77 6.55 -6.58
CA TYR A 473 -26.30 6.46 -6.62
C TYR A 473 -25.75 5.19 -7.27
N VAL A 474 -26.53 4.09 -7.31
CA VAL A 474 -26.09 2.88 -8.02
C VAL A 474 -26.41 3.01 -9.50
N ASP A 475 -25.40 2.78 -10.34
CA ASP A 475 -25.48 2.91 -11.80
C ASP A 475 -26.47 1.92 -12.43
N CYS A 476 -26.39 0.66 -12.01
CA CYS A 476 -27.30 -0.41 -12.39
C CYS A 476 -27.87 -1.07 -11.13
N PHE A 477 -28.91 -0.47 -10.55
CA PHE A 477 -29.48 -0.95 -9.28
C PHE A 477 -30.20 -2.30 -9.42
N PHE A 478 -30.48 -2.78 -10.63
CA PHE A 478 -30.98 -4.15 -10.83
C PHE A 478 -29.89 -5.22 -10.76
N ASP A 479 -28.62 -4.84 -10.83
CA ASP A 479 -27.50 -5.78 -10.71
C ASP A 479 -27.11 -6.09 -9.26
N VAL A 480 -27.79 -5.48 -8.28
CA VAL A 480 -27.54 -5.74 -6.86
C VAL A 480 -27.95 -7.16 -6.45
N ASP A 481 -27.47 -7.60 -5.28
CA ASP A 481 -27.80 -8.92 -4.72
C ASP A 481 -29.31 -9.06 -4.46
N GLN A 482 -29.86 -10.25 -4.73
CA GLN A 482 -31.27 -10.56 -4.51
C GLN A 482 -31.72 -10.35 -3.04
N LYS A 483 -30.81 -10.45 -2.08
CA LYS A 483 -31.10 -10.20 -0.65
C LYS A 483 -31.62 -8.78 -0.43
N ILE A 484 -31.13 -7.79 -1.20
CA ILE A 484 -31.65 -6.41 -1.12
C ILE A 484 -33.12 -6.40 -1.57
N TRP A 485 -33.48 -7.08 -2.65
CA TRP A 485 -34.87 -7.12 -3.12
C TRP A 485 -35.80 -7.87 -2.15
N GLN A 486 -35.31 -8.93 -1.51
CA GLN A 486 -36.05 -9.67 -0.49
C GLN A 486 -36.43 -8.81 0.74
N ILE A 487 -35.61 -7.81 1.09
CA ILE A 487 -35.95 -6.86 2.17
C ILE A 487 -37.15 -6.01 1.77
N ALA A 488 -37.18 -5.46 0.55
CA ALA A 488 -38.30 -4.66 0.05
C ALA A 488 -39.60 -5.44 0.01
N GLU A 489 -39.54 -6.68 -0.48
CA GLU A 489 -40.69 -7.59 -0.55
C GLU A 489 -41.24 -7.86 0.86
N LYS A 490 -40.38 -8.26 1.81
CA LYS A 490 -40.79 -8.54 3.20
C LYS A 490 -41.30 -7.30 3.94
N ALA A 491 -40.76 -6.12 3.61
CA ALA A 491 -41.20 -4.86 4.19
C ALA A 491 -42.50 -4.32 3.57
N GLY A 492 -42.94 -4.87 2.43
CA GLY A 492 -44.11 -4.41 1.71
C GLY A 492 -43.93 -3.00 1.14
N LEU A 493 -42.74 -2.67 0.63
CA LEU A 493 -42.47 -1.35 0.07
C LEU A 493 -43.27 -1.12 -1.22
N ASP A 494 -43.77 0.10 -1.40
CA ASP A 494 -44.40 0.55 -2.65
C ASP A 494 -43.32 0.86 -3.71
N LEU A 495 -42.70 -0.21 -4.22
CA LEU A 495 -41.67 -0.12 -5.24
C LEU A 495 -42.19 0.49 -6.54
N LEU A 496 -43.49 0.33 -6.84
CA LEU A 496 -44.08 0.88 -8.05
C LEU A 496 -43.95 2.40 -8.07
N THR A 497 -44.39 3.07 -7.00
CA THR A 497 -44.26 4.54 -6.89
C THR A 497 -42.81 4.97 -6.99
N MET A 498 -41.90 4.26 -6.32
CA MET A 498 -40.47 4.60 -6.32
C MET A 498 -39.84 4.42 -7.70
N PHE A 499 -40.22 3.39 -8.47
CA PHE A 499 -39.77 3.20 -9.84
C PHE A 499 -40.24 4.33 -10.77
N MET A 500 -41.43 4.89 -10.53
CA MET A 500 -41.93 6.03 -11.32
C MET A 500 -41.15 7.32 -11.06
N GLU A 501 -40.45 7.45 -9.93
CA GLU A 501 -39.55 8.57 -9.64
C GLU A 501 -38.25 8.50 -10.47
N ILE A 502 -37.89 7.33 -11.01
CA ILE A 502 -36.61 7.11 -11.70
C ILE A 502 -36.65 7.69 -13.12
N PRO A 503 -35.69 8.51 -13.57
CA PRO A 503 -35.65 8.97 -14.95
C PRO A 503 -35.59 7.81 -15.96
N PHE A 504 -36.40 7.86 -17.02
CA PHE A 504 -36.53 6.77 -17.99
C PHE A 504 -35.18 6.35 -18.60
N ILE A 505 -34.27 7.29 -18.88
CA ILE A 505 -32.93 6.98 -19.43
C ILE A 505 -32.13 6.10 -18.45
N LYS A 506 -32.17 6.40 -17.15
CA LYS A 506 -31.51 5.60 -16.12
C LYS A 506 -32.17 4.23 -15.99
N TRP A 507 -33.50 4.20 -15.98
CA TRP A 507 -34.28 2.97 -15.98
C TRP A 507 -33.89 2.07 -17.15
N LYS A 508 -33.92 2.60 -18.38
CA LYS A 508 -33.53 1.92 -19.62
C LYS A 508 -32.13 1.29 -19.49
N LYS A 509 -31.14 2.06 -19.03
CA LYS A 509 -29.77 1.56 -18.80
C LYS A 509 -29.73 0.35 -17.84
N CYS A 510 -30.51 0.41 -16.76
CA CYS A 510 -30.58 -0.69 -15.79
C CYS A 510 -31.25 -1.94 -16.40
N VAL A 511 -32.36 -1.76 -17.12
CA VAL A 511 -33.06 -2.84 -17.81
C VAL A 511 -32.13 -3.51 -18.83
N ASP A 512 -31.50 -2.72 -19.70
CA ASP A 512 -30.57 -3.23 -20.73
C ASP A 512 -29.45 -4.04 -20.08
N SER A 513 -28.85 -3.51 -19.01
CA SER A 513 -27.76 -4.22 -18.30
C SER A 513 -28.18 -5.57 -17.73
N VAL A 514 -29.42 -5.76 -17.28
CA VAL A 514 -29.90 -7.06 -16.75
C VAL A 514 -30.11 -8.06 -17.86
N PHE A 515 -30.68 -7.60 -18.98
CA PHE A 515 -31.07 -8.48 -20.09
C PHE A 515 -29.92 -8.79 -21.05
N ASP A 516 -28.89 -7.92 -21.14
CA ASP A 516 -27.74 -8.13 -22.01
C ASP A 516 -26.59 -8.93 -21.35
N LYS A 517 -26.50 -8.96 -20.01
CA LYS A 517 -25.33 -9.51 -19.27
C LYS A 517 -25.53 -10.87 -18.58
N GLN A 518 -26.41 -11.74 -19.07
CA GLN A 518 -26.80 -13.04 -18.45
C GLN A 518 -28.05 -12.94 -17.54
N PRO A 519 -29.25 -12.85 -18.14
CA PRO A 519 -30.51 -12.77 -17.39
C PRO A 519 -30.83 -14.01 -16.55
N GLU A 520 -30.14 -15.13 -16.76
CA GLU A 520 -30.38 -16.38 -16.01
C GLU A 520 -29.97 -16.24 -14.53
N ASP A 521 -28.94 -15.46 -14.23
CA ASP A 521 -28.48 -15.23 -12.86
C ASP A 521 -29.34 -14.20 -12.10
N LYS A 522 -30.25 -13.52 -12.81
CA LYS A 522 -31.10 -12.45 -12.27
C LYS A 522 -32.59 -12.79 -12.29
N GLN A 523 -32.96 -14.07 -12.41
CA GLN A 523 -34.36 -14.52 -12.49
C GLN A 523 -35.22 -14.02 -11.32
N TYR A 524 -34.70 -14.02 -10.09
CA TYR A 524 -35.45 -13.52 -8.93
C TYR A 524 -35.77 -12.03 -9.09
N THR A 525 -34.77 -11.21 -9.41
CA THR A 525 -34.93 -9.77 -9.65
C THR A 525 -35.93 -9.50 -10.76
N ILE A 526 -35.82 -10.20 -11.90
CA ILE A 526 -36.72 -10.06 -13.04
C ILE A 526 -38.17 -10.41 -12.67
N LYS A 527 -38.36 -11.51 -11.93
CA LYS A 527 -39.69 -11.96 -11.48
C LYS A 527 -40.32 -10.95 -10.54
N MET A 528 -39.56 -10.46 -9.55
CA MET A 528 -40.05 -9.47 -8.59
C MET A 528 -40.46 -8.18 -9.29
N ILE A 529 -39.62 -7.65 -10.19
CA ILE A 529 -39.94 -6.42 -10.93
C ILE A 529 -41.17 -6.63 -11.82
N SER A 530 -41.27 -7.78 -12.51
CA SER A 530 -42.45 -8.12 -13.32
C SER A 530 -43.75 -8.05 -12.52
N GLU A 531 -43.75 -8.54 -11.28
CA GLU A 531 -44.94 -8.50 -10.42
C GLU A 531 -45.25 -7.06 -9.97
N VAL A 532 -44.23 -6.27 -9.61
CA VAL A 532 -44.41 -4.85 -9.23
C VAL A 532 -45.00 -4.03 -10.38
N LEU A 533 -44.59 -4.30 -11.62
CA LEU A 533 -44.99 -3.55 -12.82
C LEU A 533 -46.24 -4.11 -13.51
N LYS A 534 -46.87 -5.13 -12.92
CA LYS A 534 -48.03 -5.82 -13.50
C LYS A 534 -49.16 -4.83 -13.79
N ASP A 535 -49.74 -4.96 -14.98
CA ASP A 535 -50.83 -4.12 -15.50
C ASP A 535 -50.53 -2.60 -15.57
N ASN A 536 -49.30 -2.17 -15.25
CA ASN A 536 -48.91 -0.77 -15.32
C ASN A 536 -48.56 -0.34 -16.76
N LEU A 537 -49.08 0.80 -17.20
CA LEU A 537 -48.95 1.32 -18.56
C LEU A 537 -47.89 2.43 -18.71
N ASP A 538 -47.07 2.70 -17.68
CA ASP A 538 -45.95 3.63 -17.80
C ASP A 538 -44.91 3.09 -18.78
N ILE A 539 -44.23 4.01 -19.48
CA ILE A 539 -43.18 3.72 -20.45
C ILE A 539 -42.08 2.82 -19.87
N ARG A 540 -41.76 2.93 -18.57
CA ARG A 540 -40.80 2.07 -17.87
C ARG A 540 -41.25 0.62 -17.82
N SER A 541 -42.53 0.41 -17.51
CA SER A 541 -43.17 -0.90 -17.41
C SER A 541 -43.28 -1.55 -18.78
N GLU A 542 -43.67 -0.78 -19.81
CA GLU A 542 -43.70 -1.26 -21.19
C GLU A 542 -42.32 -1.65 -21.70
N TYR A 543 -41.29 -0.84 -21.43
CA TYR A 543 -39.92 -1.18 -21.84
C TYR A 543 -39.39 -2.45 -21.17
N PHE A 544 -39.67 -2.62 -19.87
CA PHE A 544 -39.28 -3.82 -19.13
C PHE A 544 -39.95 -5.08 -19.69
N ARG A 545 -41.25 -4.99 -20.01
CA ARG A 545 -41.99 -6.09 -20.66
C ARG A 545 -41.43 -6.41 -22.04
N LEU A 546 -41.17 -5.40 -22.87
CA LEU A 546 -40.60 -5.57 -24.21
C LEU A 546 -39.26 -6.32 -24.15
N LYS A 547 -38.38 -5.98 -23.20
CA LYS A 547 -37.10 -6.69 -23.00
C LYS A 547 -37.27 -8.09 -22.42
N SER A 548 -38.30 -8.31 -21.60
CA SER A 548 -38.65 -9.65 -21.13
C SER A 548 -39.15 -10.53 -22.28
N GLU A 549 -40.02 -10.01 -23.14
CA GLU A 549 -40.51 -10.68 -24.36
C GLU A 549 -39.36 -11.02 -25.32
N GLU A 550 -38.43 -10.10 -25.52
CA GLU A 550 -37.22 -10.33 -26.31
C GLU A 550 -36.45 -11.56 -25.80
N GLN A 551 -36.33 -11.76 -24.49
CA GLN A 551 -35.66 -12.94 -23.95
C GLN A 551 -36.41 -14.24 -24.21
N PHE A 552 -37.74 -14.24 -24.08
CA PHE A 552 -38.54 -15.42 -24.43
C PHE A 552 -38.40 -15.76 -25.91
N LEU A 553 -38.38 -14.74 -26.77
CA LEU A 553 -38.16 -14.87 -28.20
C LEU A 553 -36.81 -15.52 -28.55
N LEU A 554 -35.72 -15.10 -27.89
CA LEU A 554 -34.38 -15.65 -28.15
C LEU A 554 -34.25 -17.12 -27.73
N LYS A 555 -35.10 -17.58 -26.80
CA LYS A 555 -35.18 -18.98 -26.35
C LYS A 555 -36.23 -19.81 -27.09
N ALA A 556 -36.97 -19.24 -28.04
CA ALA A 556 -38.03 -19.92 -28.77
C ALA A 556 -37.50 -21.17 -29.50
N ARG A 557 -38.19 -22.29 -29.36
CA ARG A 557 -37.92 -23.58 -30.03
C ARG A 557 -39.24 -24.29 -30.33
N ASN A 558 -39.22 -25.35 -31.15
CA ASN A 558 -40.34 -26.27 -31.34
C ASN A 558 -41.66 -25.61 -31.78
N GLY A 559 -41.67 -24.82 -32.87
CA GLY A 559 -42.89 -24.21 -33.39
C GLY A 559 -43.30 -22.89 -32.72
N GLN A 560 -42.57 -22.42 -31.71
CA GLN A 560 -42.91 -21.20 -30.97
C GLN A 560 -42.41 -19.91 -31.66
N ALA A 561 -41.45 -20.01 -32.58
CA ALA A 561 -40.77 -18.85 -33.14
C ALA A 561 -41.71 -17.93 -33.93
N VAL A 562 -42.67 -18.50 -34.67
CA VAL A 562 -43.65 -17.76 -35.49
C VAL A 562 -44.51 -16.82 -34.63
N VAL A 563 -45.12 -17.36 -33.57
CA VAL A 563 -46.02 -16.57 -32.71
C VAL A 563 -45.25 -15.49 -31.96
N LEU A 564 -44.10 -15.86 -31.38
CA LEU A 564 -43.30 -14.94 -30.58
C LEU A 564 -42.66 -13.82 -31.40
N LEU A 565 -42.18 -14.11 -32.62
CA LEU A 565 -41.63 -13.06 -33.51
C LEU A 565 -42.70 -12.05 -33.90
N ASN A 566 -43.87 -12.51 -34.33
CA ASN A 566 -44.96 -11.63 -34.73
C ASN A 566 -45.43 -10.74 -33.57
N GLN A 567 -45.57 -11.32 -32.38
CA GLN A 567 -45.92 -10.57 -31.18
C GLN A 567 -44.83 -9.54 -30.83
N TYR A 568 -43.59 -9.99 -30.59
CA TYR A 568 -42.49 -9.11 -30.18
C TYR A 568 -42.24 -7.97 -31.15
N THR A 569 -42.24 -8.25 -32.46
CA THR A 569 -41.96 -7.20 -33.45
C THR A 569 -43.08 -6.17 -33.54
N SER A 570 -44.34 -6.58 -33.40
CA SER A 570 -45.49 -5.67 -33.32
C SER A 570 -45.43 -4.80 -32.06
N ASP A 571 -45.14 -5.41 -30.91
CA ASP A 571 -45.04 -4.72 -29.62
C ASP A 571 -43.83 -3.75 -29.60
N CYS A 572 -42.70 -4.16 -30.19
CA CYS A 572 -41.50 -3.33 -30.33
C CYS A 572 -41.76 -2.05 -31.13
N VAL A 573 -42.39 -2.16 -32.31
CA VAL A 573 -42.73 -1.00 -33.14
C VAL A 573 -43.74 -0.10 -32.42
N THR A 574 -44.78 -0.69 -31.83
CA THR A 574 -45.81 0.05 -31.08
C THR A 574 -45.22 0.83 -29.91
N PHE A 575 -44.27 0.23 -29.18
CA PHE A 575 -43.56 0.90 -28.10
C PHE A 575 -42.73 2.08 -28.61
N TYR A 576 -41.89 1.87 -29.63
CA TYR A 576 -41.01 2.92 -30.12
C TYR A 576 -41.74 4.06 -30.84
N LEU A 577 -42.93 3.83 -31.40
CA LEU A 577 -43.81 4.88 -31.92
C LEU A 577 -44.29 5.87 -30.85
N LYS A 578 -44.28 5.49 -29.56
CA LYS A 578 -44.58 6.41 -28.44
C LYS A 578 -43.41 7.33 -28.10
N ILE A 579 -42.20 7.00 -28.56
CA ILE A 579 -40.95 7.68 -28.21
C ILE A 579 -40.42 8.51 -29.39
N TYR A 580 -40.49 7.97 -30.60
CA TYR A 580 -39.95 8.55 -31.82
C TYR A 580 -41.06 9.08 -32.72
N ASN A 581 -40.75 10.07 -33.55
CA ASN A 581 -41.69 10.60 -34.54
C ASN A 581 -42.03 9.51 -35.59
N ALA A 582 -43.32 9.35 -35.90
CA ALA A 582 -43.84 8.36 -36.84
C ALA A 582 -43.20 8.44 -38.24
N GLU A 583 -42.77 9.63 -38.68
CA GLU A 583 -42.10 9.81 -39.99
C GLU A 583 -40.81 8.96 -40.12
N LEU A 584 -40.09 8.75 -39.00
CA LEU A 584 -38.86 7.96 -38.96
C LEU A 584 -39.09 6.47 -39.27
N PHE A 585 -40.32 5.98 -39.12
CA PHE A 585 -40.70 4.59 -39.42
C PHE A 585 -41.00 4.37 -40.90
N THR A 586 -41.11 5.44 -41.69
CA THR A 586 -41.36 5.38 -43.15
C THR A 586 -40.15 5.83 -43.98
N GLY A 587 -39.14 6.44 -43.33
CA GLY A 587 -37.93 6.98 -43.95
C GLY A 587 -36.67 6.17 -43.63
N ASP A 588 -35.60 6.87 -43.23
CA ASP A 588 -34.35 6.24 -42.80
C ASP A 588 -34.48 5.67 -41.39
N ILE A 589 -34.75 4.36 -41.29
CA ILE A 589 -34.91 3.65 -40.01
C ILE A 589 -33.59 3.51 -39.23
N THR A 590 -32.43 3.86 -39.79
CA THR A 590 -31.13 3.64 -39.11
C THR A 590 -30.94 4.46 -37.84
N VAL A 591 -31.75 5.51 -37.65
CA VAL A 591 -31.77 6.33 -36.43
C VAL A 591 -32.57 5.71 -35.28
N LEU A 592 -33.38 4.68 -35.56
CA LEU A 592 -34.14 3.94 -34.54
C LEU A 592 -33.24 2.91 -33.83
N PRO A 593 -33.58 2.47 -32.61
CA PRO A 593 -32.86 1.40 -31.93
C PRO A 593 -32.81 0.10 -32.76
N MET A 594 -31.72 -0.68 -32.64
CA MET A 594 -31.47 -1.85 -33.48
C MET A 594 -32.60 -2.89 -33.44
N GLU A 595 -33.20 -3.10 -32.27
CA GLU A 595 -34.35 -3.99 -32.10
C GLU A 595 -35.59 -3.50 -32.88
N CYS A 596 -35.76 -2.20 -33.03
CA CYS A 596 -36.85 -1.59 -33.80
C CYS A 596 -36.57 -1.68 -35.30
N GLN A 597 -35.31 -1.48 -35.70
CA GLN A 597 -34.88 -1.69 -37.08
C GLN A 597 -35.11 -3.14 -37.52
N PHE A 598 -34.76 -4.10 -36.66
CA PHE A 598 -35.05 -5.52 -36.86
C PHE A 598 -36.55 -5.76 -37.00
N ALA A 599 -37.36 -5.28 -36.06
CA ALA A 599 -38.81 -5.48 -36.07
C ALA A 599 -39.46 -4.95 -37.35
N MET A 600 -39.11 -3.72 -37.76
CA MET A 600 -39.62 -3.12 -38.99
C MET A 600 -39.24 -3.93 -40.24
N ARG A 601 -37.99 -4.39 -40.33
CA ARG A 601 -37.53 -5.21 -41.45
C ARG A 601 -38.22 -6.57 -41.47
N TYR A 602 -38.31 -7.23 -40.34
CA TYR A 602 -39.04 -8.50 -40.20
C TYR A 602 -40.50 -8.36 -40.65
N ILE A 603 -41.23 -7.38 -40.11
CA ILE A 603 -42.63 -7.10 -40.47
C ILE A 603 -42.76 -6.89 -41.98
N SER A 604 -41.90 -6.06 -42.58
CA SER A 604 -41.94 -5.81 -44.03
C SER A 604 -41.76 -7.08 -44.87
N ILE A 605 -40.96 -8.04 -44.41
CA ILE A 605 -40.73 -9.30 -45.13
C ILE A 605 -41.93 -10.25 -45.01
N VAL A 606 -42.55 -10.34 -43.82
CA VAL A 606 -43.66 -11.26 -43.57
C VAL A 606 -45.01 -10.72 -44.07
N THR A 607 -45.21 -9.41 -44.16
CA THR A 607 -46.47 -8.84 -44.69
C THR A 607 -46.50 -8.73 -46.22
N SER A 608 -45.37 -8.93 -46.90
CA SER A 608 -45.25 -8.82 -48.37
C SER A 608 -45.62 -10.11 -49.12
N GLU A 609 -46.44 -10.98 -48.51
CA GLU A 609 -46.80 -12.33 -49.00
C GLU A 609 -47.44 -12.34 -50.40
N SER A 610 -48.09 -11.27 -50.83
CA SER A 610 -48.71 -11.19 -52.16
C SER A 610 -47.74 -10.84 -53.30
N GLU A 611 -46.47 -10.53 -53.00
CA GLU A 611 -45.51 -9.99 -53.99
C GLU A 611 -44.20 -10.80 -54.11
N MET A 612 -44.00 -11.88 -53.32
CA MET A 612 -42.74 -12.63 -53.30
C MET A 612 -42.92 -14.16 -53.34
N THR A 613 -41.93 -14.84 -53.93
CA THR A 613 -41.85 -16.31 -53.87
C THR A 613 -41.32 -16.75 -52.49
N PRO A 614 -41.70 -17.96 -52.00
CA PRO A 614 -41.20 -18.47 -50.72
C PRO A 614 -39.67 -18.50 -50.61
N LEU A 615 -38.98 -18.87 -51.69
CA LEU A 615 -37.52 -18.85 -51.79
C LEU A 615 -36.92 -17.45 -51.53
N LYS A 616 -37.50 -16.42 -52.15
CA LYS A 616 -37.02 -15.03 -51.98
C LYS A 616 -37.29 -14.52 -50.57
N GLN A 617 -38.42 -14.89 -49.98
CA GLN A 617 -38.76 -14.52 -48.60
C GLN A 617 -37.78 -15.16 -47.59
N ILE A 618 -37.41 -16.43 -47.79
CA ILE A 618 -36.39 -17.13 -46.99
C ILE A 618 -35.02 -16.44 -47.09
N GLU A 619 -34.59 -16.03 -48.29
CA GLU A 619 -33.33 -15.31 -48.48
C GLU A 619 -33.32 -13.98 -47.71
N MET A 620 -34.38 -13.19 -47.83
CA MET A 620 -34.51 -11.91 -47.11
C MET A 620 -34.56 -12.08 -45.59
N LEU A 621 -35.22 -13.13 -45.09
CA LEU A 621 -35.21 -13.47 -43.66
C LEU A 621 -33.80 -13.81 -43.19
N LYS A 622 -33.04 -14.64 -43.94
CA LYS A 622 -31.65 -14.98 -43.61
C LYS A 622 -30.76 -13.73 -43.59
N GLU A 623 -30.91 -12.83 -44.57
CA GLU A 623 -30.19 -11.55 -44.60
C GLU A 623 -30.53 -10.68 -43.38
N CYS A 624 -31.81 -10.61 -43.00
CA CYS A 624 -32.26 -9.91 -41.80
C CYS A 624 -31.62 -10.51 -40.53
N GLY A 625 -31.63 -11.84 -40.37
CA GLY A 625 -30.99 -12.53 -39.26
C GLY A 625 -29.47 -12.29 -39.19
N ASN A 626 -28.79 -12.27 -40.33
CA ASN A 626 -27.35 -11.97 -40.39
C ASN A 626 -27.04 -10.52 -40.01
N MET A 627 -27.89 -9.57 -40.41
CA MET A 627 -27.74 -8.15 -40.08
C MET A 627 -27.96 -7.87 -38.60
N PHE A 628 -28.91 -8.59 -37.98
CA PHE A 628 -29.22 -8.50 -36.55
C PHE A 628 -28.89 -9.83 -35.88
N SER A 629 -27.59 -10.09 -35.74
CA SER A 629 -27.03 -11.37 -35.27
C SER A 629 -27.67 -11.91 -33.98
N LYS A 630 -28.12 -11.01 -33.09
CA LYS A 630 -28.89 -11.34 -31.87
C LYS A 630 -30.10 -12.23 -32.16
N TYR A 631 -30.82 -12.02 -33.26
CA TYR A 631 -32.04 -12.75 -33.62
C TYR A 631 -31.83 -13.87 -34.65
N ASN A 632 -30.59 -14.10 -35.12
CA ASN A 632 -30.32 -15.02 -36.23
C ASN A 632 -30.86 -16.43 -35.96
N THR A 633 -30.58 -16.97 -34.77
CA THR A 633 -31.08 -18.32 -34.39
C THR A 633 -32.60 -18.38 -34.42
N THR A 634 -33.29 -17.39 -33.85
CA THR A 634 -34.75 -17.35 -33.85
C THR A 634 -35.33 -17.24 -35.26
N ILE A 635 -34.66 -16.53 -36.16
CA ILE A 635 -35.05 -16.45 -37.57
C ILE A 635 -34.86 -17.81 -38.29
N GLN A 636 -33.79 -18.56 -37.98
CA GLN A 636 -33.64 -19.91 -38.55
C GLN A 636 -34.73 -20.86 -38.05
N GLU A 637 -35.08 -20.79 -36.76
CA GLU A 637 -36.21 -21.55 -36.19
C GLU A 637 -37.53 -21.14 -36.87
N TYR A 638 -37.78 -19.84 -37.08
CA TYR A 638 -38.94 -19.37 -37.83
C TYR A 638 -39.01 -19.96 -39.24
N ILE A 639 -37.90 -19.94 -39.98
CA ILE A 639 -37.85 -20.47 -41.34
C ILE A 639 -38.19 -21.97 -41.33
N SER A 640 -37.63 -22.71 -40.36
CA SER A 640 -37.93 -24.13 -40.18
C SER A 640 -39.39 -24.38 -39.80
N ASP A 641 -39.97 -23.55 -38.93
CA ASP A 641 -41.33 -23.74 -38.42
C ASP A 641 -42.40 -23.34 -39.45
N HIS A 642 -42.13 -22.34 -40.29
CA HIS A 642 -43.10 -21.73 -41.19
C HIS A 642 -43.02 -22.25 -42.64
N PHE A 643 -41.84 -22.68 -43.10
CA PHE A 643 -41.62 -23.13 -44.49
C PHE A 643 -41.26 -24.62 -44.63
N ALA A 644 -41.19 -25.39 -43.53
CA ALA A 644 -41.17 -26.85 -43.59
C ALA A 644 -42.54 -27.40 -44.00
#